data_AF-A0A6N9A0Y4-F1
#
_entry.id   AF-A0A6N9A0Y4-F1
#
_cell.length_a   1.000
_cell.length_b   1.000
_cell.length_c   1.000
_cell.angle_alpha   90.00
_cell.angle_beta   90.00
_cell.angle_gamma   90.00
#
_symmetry.space_group_name_H-M   'P 1'
#
loop_
_entity.id
_entity.type
_entity.pdbx_description
1 polymer ?
#
loop_
_entity_poly.entity_id
_entity_poly.type
_entity_poly.pdbx_seq_one_letter_code
_entity_poly.pdbx_strand_id
1 'polypeptide(L)'
;MPSELANLSNLGSLNMRGNRLTGPIPPELGGLTGLRWLDLGANDLTGQVPSELGGLASLLLLQLDRNRLGEAIPSEIGNLTQLESLSLRENELTGSLPPELGDMAALRLLYLGNNAGLSGALPSDLTALAALDELHLTGTDLCAPADVGFREWLADVRFARVRPCGAGAVTSAYLTQAVQSAAFPVPLVAGRDALLRVFVTAPGATSEGIPRVRAMFYQDGVETHTVDIPGSATPIPTELADAEASLAKSANVTIPGSVIQPGLEFVIEVDPDGTLDPALGVANRIPETGRASVQVAAMPVLDLTFVPFLRAQDADSSIVEIARAVAADPDTDEMLWDTRTMLPVHDLDVKAHEPVLTSTTSVFALIGQTGLVRRMEGGTGYYMGIMPERVVGGQSGVASLGGRVGFSVADPFVIAHELGHNLSLRHAPCGGAGGPDRAFPQANGSIGVWGYDPRGGGALVAPHVRDVMSYCGPPRWISDFSFARALSHRLASETGTAAFADGHVAAPRRTLLLWGGVDEQGSPFLEPSFVADAPPSVPRAPGAYRLVGRTASGDELFSLSFGMDELADVDGGSFVFALPVRDEWAGALQSITLSGPEGSTTMDRTTDRPMAILRDPDSGQVRAVLRGADVEALLGAAAHPVELTVASQKVLLTRGIPDAAGWRR
;
A
#
# COMPACT_ATOMS: atom_id res chain seq x y z
N MET A 1 24.62 16.67 22.74
CA MET A 1 24.14 17.87 22.00
C MET A 1 24.19 19.08 22.94
N PRO A 2 24.60 20.29 22.51
CA PRO A 2 24.72 21.45 23.40
C PRO A 2 23.36 22.07 23.76
N SER A 3 23.16 22.48 25.02
CA SER A 3 21.91 23.10 25.48
C SER A 3 21.75 24.52 24.93
N GLU A 4 22.83 25.16 24.48
CA GLU A 4 22.83 26.50 23.90
C GLU A 4 22.01 26.61 22.60
N LEU A 5 21.66 25.49 21.96
CA LEU A 5 20.71 25.45 20.84
C LEU A 5 19.34 26.02 21.22
N ALA A 6 18.95 25.91 22.49
CA ALA A 6 17.74 26.50 23.02
C ALA A 6 17.70 28.04 22.93
N ASN A 7 18.85 28.70 22.72
CA ASN A 7 18.91 30.16 22.54
C ASN A 7 18.40 30.62 21.16
N LEU A 8 18.19 29.70 20.21
CA LEU A 8 17.71 29.98 18.87
C LEU A 8 16.18 30.14 18.84
N SER A 9 15.66 31.15 19.54
CA SER A 9 14.21 31.38 19.74
C SER A 9 13.35 31.49 18.47
N ASN A 10 13.94 31.78 17.30
CA ASN A 10 13.25 31.85 16.01
C ASN A 10 13.36 30.54 15.19
N LEU A 11 13.93 29.48 15.75
CA LEU A 11 14.14 28.21 15.04
C LEU A 11 12.80 27.51 14.79
N GLY A 12 12.43 27.39 13.52
CA GLY A 12 11.20 26.68 13.10
C GLY A 12 11.42 25.20 12.77
N SER A 13 12.66 24.79 12.47
CA SER A 13 13.00 23.42 12.10
C SER A 13 14.40 23.06 12.57
N LEU A 14 14.54 21.92 13.23
CA LEU A 14 15.81 21.33 13.64
C LEU A 14 15.88 19.89 13.13
N ASN A 15 16.72 19.66 12.12
CA ASN A 15 17.01 18.32 11.61
C ASN A 15 18.48 17.97 11.86
N MET A 16 18.71 16.96 12.67
CA MET A 16 20.01 16.37 12.97
C MET A 16 20.01 14.85 12.76
N ARG A 17 19.10 14.36 11.91
CA ARG A 17 18.93 12.94 11.62
C ARG A 17 20.21 12.32 11.04
N GLY A 18 20.50 11.06 11.36
CA GLY A 18 21.53 10.28 10.67
C GLY A 18 22.95 10.72 11.01
N ASN A 19 23.15 11.24 12.21
CA ASN A 19 24.47 11.62 12.72
C ASN A 19 24.95 10.59 13.75
N ARG A 20 26.03 10.93 14.48
CA ARG A 20 26.58 10.13 15.60
C ARG A 20 26.46 10.89 16.91
N LEU A 21 25.35 11.60 17.10
CA LEU A 21 25.12 12.38 18.32
C LEU A 21 24.93 11.42 19.50
N THR A 22 25.61 11.70 20.62
CA THR A 22 25.56 10.91 21.85
C THR A 22 25.12 11.75 23.04
N GLY A 23 24.83 11.07 24.16
CA GLY A 23 24.37 11.68 25.40
C GLY A 23 22.87 12.00 25.37
N PRO A 24 22.34 12.65 26.43
CA PRO A 24 20.93 12.96 26.53
C PRO A 24 20.49 14.09 25.61
N ILE A 25 19.18 14.10 25.31
CA ILE A 25 18.51 15.26 24.74
C ILE A 25 18.49 16.36 25.82
N PRO A 26 19.03 17.56 25.58
CA PRO A 26 18.99 18.66 26.53
C PRO A 26 17.55 19.10 26.80
N PRO A 27 17.09 19.10 28.06
CA PRO A 27 15.75 19.56 28.42
C PRO A 27 15.44 20.99 27.97
N GLU A 28 16.46 21.83 27.85
CA GLU A 28 16.34 23.23 27.44
C GLU A 28 15.73 23.39 26.03
N LEU A 29 15.82 22.36 25.17
CA LEU A 29 15.16 22.38 23.88
C LEU A 29 13.64 22.59 23.99
N GLY A 30 13.02 22.18 25.10
CA GLY A 30 11.60 22.43 25.39
C GLY A 30 11.21 23.92 25.42
N GLY A 31 12.19 24.83 25.54
CA GLY A 31 11.97 26.28 25.48
C GLY A 31 11.74 26.84 24.07
N LEU A 32 11.98 26.05 23.01
CA LEU A 32 11.83 26.48 21.61
C LEU A 32 10.37 26.45 21.13
N THR A 33 9.49 27.19 21.79
CA THR A 33 8.02 27.16 21.56
C THR A 33 7.55 27.43 20.12
N GLY A 34 8.39 28.03 19.28
CA GLY A 34 8.13 28.26 17.84
C GLY A 34 8.57 27.11 16.91
N LEU A 35 9.22 26.08 17.44
CA LEU A 35 9.72 24.94 16.67
C LEU A 35 8.56 24.10 16.14
N ARG A 36 8.59 23.78 14.85
CA ARG A 36 7.56 22.96 14.17
C ARG A 36 8.05 21.56 13.82
N TRP A 37 9.33 21.41 13.54
CA TRP A 37 9.93 20.13 13.16
C TRP A 37 11.17 19.86 14.00
N LEU A 38 11.17 18.75 14.73
CA LEU A 38 12.31 18.25 15.48
C LEU A 38 12.61 16.81 15.04
N ASP A 39 13.69 16.62 14.29
CA ASP A 39 14.18 15.32 13.87
C ASP A 39 15.59 15.07 14.42
N LEU A 40 15.66 14.18 15.41
CA LEU A 40 16.89 13.71 16.03
C LEU A 40 17.11 12.20 15.77
N GLY A 41 16.36 11.61 14.84
CA GLY A 41 16.36 10.17 14.63
C GLY A 41 17.67 9.64 14.04
N ALA A 42 17.88 8.32 14.13
CA ALA A 42 19.09 7.65 13.62
C ALA A 42 20.39 8.28 14.17
N ASN A 43 20.51 8.30 15.50
CA ASN A 43 21.68 8.76 16.26
C ASN A 43 21.99 7.76 17.39
N ASP A 44 22.90 8.11 18.31
CA ASP A 44 23.28 7.32 19.48
C ASP A 44 22.88 8.05 20.79
N LEU A 45 21.76 8.79 20.80
CA LEU A 45 21.29 9.53 21.98
C LEU A 45 20.80 8.56 23.07
N THR A 46 21.05 8.89 24.34
CA THR A 46 20.77 8.03 25.51
C THR A 46 19.93 8.75 26.57
N GLY A 47 19.47 8.04 27.61
CA GLY A 47 18.69 8.64 28.70
C GLY A 47 17.20 8.75 28.39
N GLN A 48 16.43 9.43 29.24
CA GLN A 48 14.99 9.60 29.05
C GLN A 48 14.64 10.63 27.97
N VAL A 49 13.43 10.53 27.42
CA VAL A 49 12.80 11.64 26.68
C VAL A 49 12.53 12.76 27.70
N PRO A 50 13.04 14.00 27.53
CA PRO A 50 12.78 15.07 28.49
C PRO A 50 11.30 15.49 28.50
N SER A 51 10.71 15.58 29.69
CA SER A 51 9.34 16.07 29.89
C SER A 51 9.11 17.48 29.31
N GLU A 52 10.17 18.29 29.31
CA GLU A 52 10.20 19.67 28.83
C GLU A 52 9.89 19.78 27.34
N LEU A 53 10.12 18.72 26.56
CA LEU A 53 9.71 18.68 25.15
C LEU A 53 8.19 18.85 24.99
N GLY A 54 7.39 18.53 26.01
CA GLY A 54 5.96 18.83 26.06
C GLY A 54 5.61 20.33 26.01
N GLY A 55 6.59 21.22 26.21
CA GLY A 55 6.45 22.68 26.06
C GLY A 55 6.46 23.19 24.62
N LEU A 56 6.76 22.33 23.64
CA LEU A 56 6.87 22.70 22.22
C LEU A 56 5.49 22.83 21.55
N ALA A 57 4.67 23.79 21.99
CA ALA A 57 3.27 23.92 21.60
C ALA A 57 2.98 24.08 20.09
N SER A 58 3.96 24.47 19.28
CA SER A 58 3.83 24.59 17.81
C SER A 58 4.35 23.38 17.03
N LEU A 59 4.78 22.32 17.72
CA LEU A 59 5.44 21.18 17.10
C LEU A 59 4.44 20.34 16.31
N LEU A 60 4.79 20.03 15.06
CA LEU A 60 4.02 19.20 14.13
C LEU A 60 4.65 17.80 13.96
N LEU A 61 5.98 17.70 14.09
CA LEU A 61 6.72 16.45 13.91
C LEU A 61 7.82 16.32 14.96
N LEU A 62 7.80 15.18 15.65
CA LEU A 62 8.81 14.76 16.61
C LEU A 62 9.33 13.37 16.23
N GLN A 63 10.56 13.32 15.71
CA GLN A 63 11.23 12.07 15.33
C GLN A 63 12.44 11.85 16.25
N LEU A 64 12.31 10.87 17.14
CA LEU A 64 13.38 10.40 18.03
C LEU A 64 13.72 8.92 17.74
N ASP A 65 13.28 8.38 16.61
CA ASP A 65 13.47 6.97 16.24
C ASP A 65 14.94 6.59 16.09
N ARG A 66 15.28 5.32 16.34
CA ARG A 66 16.66 4.81 16.17
C ARG A 66 17.67 5.59 17.01
N ASN A 67 17.44 5.58 18.31
CA ASN A 67 18.38 6.04 19.32
C ASN A 67 18.49 4.95 20.39
N ARG A 68 19.03 5.30 21.55
CA ARG A 68 19.12 4.45 22.74
C ARG A 68 18.40 5.13 23.91
N LEU A 69 17.28 5.80 23.62
CA LEU A 69 16.47 6.48 24.63
C LEU A 69 15.75 5.42 25.47
N GLY A 70 15.78 5.56 26.78
CA GLY A 70 15.21 4.60 27.73
C GLY A 70 14.15 5.23 28.64
N GLU A 71 13.82 4.51 29.71
CA GLU A 71 12.81 4.90 30.70
C GLU A 71 11.39 5.03 30.12
N ALA A 72 10.44 5.56 30.89
CA ALA A 72 9.07 5.73 30.46
C ALA A 72 8.89 6.98 29.58
N ILE A 73 7.88 6.94 28.71
CA ILE A 73 7.45 8.14 27.96
C ILE A 73 6.82 9.12 28.97
N PRO A 74 7.30 10.37 29.10
CA PRO A 74 6.70 11.35 29.99
C PRO A 74 5.27 11.70 29.57
N SER A 75 4.37 11.87 30.53
CA SER A 75 2.98 12.30 30.29
C SER A 75 2.90 13.66 29.60
N GLU A 76 3.89 14.53 29.81
CA GLU A 76 3.96 15.87 29.23
C GLU A 76 4.04 15.86 27.71
N ILE A 77 4.45 14.74 27.08
CA ILE A 77 4.41 14.60 25.62
C ILE A 77 2.96 14.70 25.09
N GLY A 78 1.97 14.34 25.89
CA GLY A 78 0.55 14.52 25.58
C GLY A 78 0.13 15.99 25.38
N ASN A 79 0.89 16.96 25.90
CA ASN A 79 0.61 18.39 25.73
C ASN A 79 0.86 18.90 24.30
N LEU A 80 1.45 18.09 23.42
CA LEU A 80 1.76 18.46 22.05
C LEU A 80 0.53 18.33 21.14
N THR A 81 -0.51 19.11 21.40
CA THR A 81 -1.83 18.98 20.76
C THR A 81 -1.85 19.30 19.26
N GLN A 82 -0.79 19.93 18.72
CA GLN A 82 -0.62 20.18 17.28
C GLN A 82 0.22 19.11 16.57
N LEU A 83 0.77 18.14 17.31
CA LEU A 83 1.68 17.15 16.75
C LEU A 83 0.92 16.20 15.82
N GLU A 84 1.38 16.08 14.59
CA GLU A 84 0.80 15.19 13.58
C GLU A 84 1.56 13.86 13.51
N SER A 85 2.85 13.85 13.84
CA SER A 85 3.69 12.65 13.80
C SER A 85 4.62 12.54 15.01
N LEU A 86 4.46 11.44 15.75
CA LEU A 86 5.34 11.03 16.84
C LEU A 86 6.03 9.71 16.48
N SER A 87 7.35 9.72 16.46
CA SER A 87 8.15 8.52 16.22
C SER A 87 9.18 8.32 17.32
N LEU A 88 8.97 7.27 18.10
CA LEU A 88 9.85 6.82 19.19
C LEU A 88 10.34 5.39 18.97
N ARG A 89 10.08 4.80 17.80
CA ARG A 89 10.44 3.41 17.50
C ARG A 89 11.95 3.16 17.56
N GLU A 90 12.34 1.90 17.72
CA GLU A 90 13.74 1.47 17.73
C GLU A 90 14.55 2.25 18.80
N ASN A 91 14.09 2.15 20.05
CA ASN A 91 14.72 2.71 21.24
C ASN A 91 14.69 1.65 22.37
N GLU A 92 15.03 2.04 23.59
CA GLU A 92 15.06 1.22 24.80
C GLU A 92 13.96 1.63 25.79
N LEU A 93 12.85 2.22 25.31
CA LEU A 93 11.76 2.72 26.16
C LEU A 93 11.06 1.59 26.92
N THR A 94 10.55 1.93 28.11
CA THR A 94 10.00 0.98 29.08
C THR A 94 8.67 1.45 29.67
N GLY A 95 7.92 0.54 30.29
CA GLY A 95 6.68 0.87 30.99
C GLY A 95 5.45 0.93 30.09
N SER A 96 4.35 1.45 30.64
CA SER A 96 3.06 1.63 29.94
C SER A 96 2.99 2.97 29.20
N LEU A 97 2.08 3.08 28.24
CA LEU A 97 1.80 4.37 27.61
C LEU A 97 1.05 5.32 28.56
N PRO A 98 1.44 6.61 28.61
CA PRO A 98 0.68 7.62 29.35
C PRO A 98 -0.69 7.86 28.69
N PRO A 99 -1.80 7.92 29.46
CA PRO A 99 -3.12 8.21 28.91
C PRO A 99 -3.21 9.58 28.25
N GLU A 100 -2.36 10.53 28.64
CA GLU A 100 -2.27 11.89 28.07
C GLU A 100 -1.92 11.89 26.58
N LEU A 101 -1.39 10.80 26.01
CA LEU A 101 -1.25 10.68 24.55
C LEU A 101 -2.60 10.76 23.83
N GLY A 102 -3.72 10.47 24.51
CA GLY A 102 -5.07 10.66 23.99
C GLY A 102 -5.46 12.12 23.75
N ASP A 103 -4.78 13.08 24.38
CA ASP A 103 -5.07 14.52 24.24
C ASP A 103 -4.51 15.11 22.93
N MET A 104 -3.70 14.35 22.20
CA MET A 104 -3.02 14.79 20.97
C MET A 104 -3.95 14.72 19.75
N ALA A 105 -5.02 15.52 19.74
CA ALA A 105 -6.10 15.44 18.74
C ALA A 105 -5.66 15.57 17.26
N ALA A 106 -4.50 16.16 16.97
CA ALA A 106 -3.94 16.26 15.63
C ALA A 106 -3.08 15.05 15.20
N LEU A 107 -2.82 14.11 16.11
CA LEU A 107 -1.87 13.01 15.88
C LEU A 107 -2.41 12.03 14.83
N ARG A 108 -1.62 11.85 13.78
CA ARG A 108 -1.92 10.96 12.65
C ARG A 108 -1.06 9.72 12.67
N LEU A 109 0.20 9.85 13.08
CA LEU A 109 1.18 8.78 13.02
C LEU A 109 1.83 8.57 14.39
N LEU A 110 1.64 7.39 14.98
CA LEU A 110 2.25 6.98 16.23
C LEU A 110 3.11 5.72 16.03
N TYR A 111 4.43 5.91 16.01
CA TYR A 111 5.40 4.83 15.87
C TYR A 111 6.14 4.55 17.19
N LEU A 112 5.84 3.42 17.81
CA LEU A 112 6.42 2.99 19.09
C LEU A 112 7.15 1.63 19.00
N GLY A 113 7.11 0.99 17.84
CA GLY A 113 7.65 -0.35 17.63
C GLY A 113 9.12 -0.51 18.01
N ASN A 114 9.56 -1.74 18.24
CA ASN A 114 10.92 -2.11 18.62
C ASN A 114 11.40 -1.37 19.88
N ASN A 115 10.54 -1.35 20.89
CA ASN A 115 10.85 -0.93 22.27
C ASN A 115 10.43 -2.07 23.20
N ALA A 116 11.31 -3.04 23.39
CA ALA A 116 10.97 -4.31 24.06
C ALA A 116 10.53 -4.14 25.53
N GLY A 117 10.83 -3.01 26.16
CA GLY A 117 10.38 -2.72 27.52
C GLY A 117 9.00 -2.08 27.62
N LEU A 118 8.43 -1.59 26.51
CA LEU A 118 7.07 -1.06 26.50
C LEU A 118 6.08 -2.21 26.65
N SER A 119 5.19 -2.14 27.64
CA SER A 119 4.29 -3.23 27.99
C SER A 119 3.00 -2.74 28.63
N GLY A 120 1.98 -3.61 28.66
CA GLY A 120 0.68 -3.33 29.26
C GLY A 120 -0.41 -2.99 28.25
N ALA A 121 -1.63 -2.83 28.76
CA ALA A 121 -2.76 -2.44 27.92
C ALA A 121 -2.61 -0.99 27.43
N LEU A 122 -2.98 -0.76 26.17
CA LEU A 122 -3.14 0.60 25.65
C LEU A 122 -4.21 1.35 26.46
N PRO A 123 -3.96 2.61 26.86
CA PRO A 123 -4.93 3.38 27.63
C PRO A 123 -6.16 3.68 26.77
N SER A 124 -7.36 3.61 27.39
CA SER A 124 -8.63 3.87 26.72
C SER A 124 -8.73 5.28 26.14
N ASP A 125 -7.97 6.23 26.68
CA ASP A 125 -7.91 7.62 26.24
C ASP A 125 -7.40 7.77 24.80
N LEU A 126 -6.66 6.79 24.26
CA LEU A 126 -6.28 6.79 22.84
C LEU A 126 -7.49 6.79 21.90
N THR A 127 -8.66 6.34 22.36
CA THR A 127 -9.90 6.39 21.57
C THR A 127 -10.34 7.82 21.22
N ALA A 128 -9.78 8.84 21.89
CA ALA A 128 -10.00 10.24 21.53
C ALA A 128 -9.23 10.68 20.26
N LEU A 129 -8.25 9.89 19.81
CA LEU A 129 -7.43 10.17 18.61
C LEU A 129 -8.20 9.84 17.33
N ALA A 130 -9.17 10.68 16.98
CA ALA A 130 -10.01 10.51 15.80
C ALA A 130 -9.28 10.70 14.46
N ALA A 131 -8.08 11.31 14.48
CA ALA A 131 -7.27 11.56 13.28
C ALA A 131 -6.15 10.52 13.08
N LEU A 132 -6.04 9.52 13.95
CA LEU A 132 -4.94 8.55 13.90
C LEU A 132 -5.07 7.66 12.67
N ASP A 133 -4.13 7.79 11.74
CA ASP A 133 -4.03 6.97 10.55
C ASP A 133 -3.20 5.71 10.81
N GLU A 134 -2.07 5.83 11.52
CA GLU A 134 -1.14 4.72 11.71
C GLU A 134 -0.70 4.54 13.16
N LEU A 135 -0.83 3.30 13.66
CA LEU A 135 -0.39 2.85 14.97
C LEU A 135 0.54 1.65 14.85
N HIS A 136 1.83 1.87 15.08
CA HIS A 136 2.86 0.84 14.91
C HIS A 136 3.49 0.46 16.25
N LEU A 137 3.15 -0.73 16.73
CA LEU A 137 3.57 -1.25 18.05
C LEU A 137 4.40 -2.54 17.97
N THR A 138 4.69 -3.04 16.77
CA THR A 138 5.48 -4.28 16.56
C THR A 138 6.78 -4.23 17.34
N GLY A 139 7.14 -5.30 18.07
CA GLY A 139 8.36 -5.35 18.87
C GLY A 139 8.23 -4.65 20.23
N THR A 140 7.00 -4.43 20.70
CA THR A 140 6.65 -4.08 22.09
C THR A 140 5.77 -5.18 22.68
N ASP A 141 5.56 -5.14 24.00
CA ASP A 141 4.57 -5.96 24.72
C ASP A 141 3.25 -5.22 24.99
N LEU A 142 3.02 -4.09 24.31
CA LEU A 142 1.75 -3.36 24.37
C LEU A 142 0.62 -4.18 23.74
N CYS A 143 -0.59 -4.05 24.27
CA CYS A 143 -1.74 -4.81 23.81
C CYS A 143 -3.05 -4.01 23.79
N ALA A 144 -3.95 -4.36 22.88
CA ALA A 144 -5.28 -3.78 22.81
C ALA A 144 -6.17 -4.35 23.92
N PRO A 145 -6.77 -3.51 24.78
CA PRO A 145 -7.76 -3.97 25.76
C PRO A 145 -8.97 -4.61 25.05
N ALA A 146 -9.68 -5.49 25.76
CA ALA A 146 -10.83 -6.22 25.22
C ALA A 146 -12.12 -5.37 25.12
N ASP A 147 -12.04 -4.08 25.43
CA ASP A 147 -13.17 -3.15 25.39
C ASP A 147 -13.72 -3.00 23.97
N VAL A 148 -15.06 -2.99 23.85
CA VAL A 148 -15.75 -2.92 22.56
C VAL A 148 -15.49 -1.58 21.88
N GLY A 149 -15.57 -0.47 22.62
CA GLY A 149 -15.32 0.86 22.06
C GLY A 149 -13.86 1.04 21.63
N PHE A 150 -12.92 0.46 22.36
CA PHE A 150 -11.51 0.44 21.95
C PHE A 150 -11.32 -0.36 20.65
N ARG A 151 -11.97 -1.52 20.53
CA ARG A 151 -11.89 -2.34 19.31
C ARG A 151 -12.52 -1.64 18.10
N GLU A 152 -13.64 -0.95 18.30
CA GLU A 152 -14.28 -0.15 17.25
C GLU A 152 -13.36 0.98 16.79
N TRP A 153 -12.82 1.76 17.72
CA TRP A 153 -11.83 2.79 17.41
C TRP A 153 -10.60 2.23 16.67
N LEU A 154 -10.03 1.11 17.16
CA LEU A 154 -8.87 0.49 16.54
C LEU A 154 -9.15 -0.02 15.13
N ALA A 155 -10.38 -0.46 14.85
CA ALA A 155 -10.80 -0.87 13.52
C ALA A 155 -10.91 0.31 12.53
N ASP A 156 -11.16 1.52 13.04
CA ASP A 156 -11.18 2.76 12.25
C ASP A 156 -9.78 3.34 11.98
N VAL A 157 -8.77 2.95 12.78
CA VAL A 157 -7.37 3.33 12.51
C VAL A 157 -6.91 2.65 11.23
N ARG A 158 -6.56 3.44 10.21
CA ARG A 158 -6.23 2.94 8.86
C ARG A 158 -5.23 1.80 8.91
N PHE A 159 -4.15 1.92 9.67
CA PHE A 159 -3.23 0.80 9.88
C PHE A 159 -2.83 0.67 11.34
N ALA A 160 -3.31 -0.38 11.99
CA ALA A 160 -2.91 -0.74 13.34
C ALA A 160 -2.57 -2.23 13.43
N ARG A 161 -1.35 -2.54 13.87
CA ARG A 161 -0.91 -3.92 14.14
C ARG A 161 -0.74 -4.09 15.65
N VAL A 162 -1.83 -4.41 16.33
CA VAL A 162 -1.90 -4.50 17.79
C VAL A 162 -2.39 -5.87 18.22
N ARG A 163 -1.66 -6.50 19.14
CA ARG A 163 -2.04 -7.77 19.75
C ARG A 163 -3.14 -7.55 20.80
N PRO A 164 -4.19 -8.37 20.89
CA PRO A 164 -5.14 -8.32 22.01
C PRO A 164 -4.46 -8.64 23.35
N CYS A 165 -4.87 -7.97 24.43
CA CYS A 165 -4.38 -8.31 25.76
C CYS A 165 -4.80 -9.73 26.15
N GLY A 166 -3.89 -10.49 26.75
CA GLY A 166 -4.16 -11.90 27.12
C GLY A 166 -4.10 -12.90 25.96
N ALA A 167 -3.75 -12.48 24.74
CA ALA A 167 -3.58 -13.34 23.55
C ALA A 167 -2.46 -14.40 23.66
N GLY A 168 -1.83 -14.57 24.84
CA GLY A 168 -0.98 -15.73 25.14
C GLY A 168 -1.76 -17.05 25.21
N ALA A 169 -3.09 -17.00 25.30
CA ALA A 169 -3.96 -18.12 24.97
C ALA A 169 -4.33 -18.00 23.49
N VAL A 170 -3.51 -18.58 22.61
CA VAL A 170 -3.85 -18.70 21.20
C VAL A 170 -5.21 -19.42 21.11
N THR A 171 -6.11 -18.90 20.28
CA THR A 171 -7.35 -19.61 20.02
C THR A 171 -7.00 -20.98 19.46
N SER A 172 -7.48 -22.04 20.10
CA SER A 172 -7.32 -23.43 19.65
C SER A 172 -8.07 -23.71 18.34
N ALA A 173 -8.57 -22.67 17.66
CA ALA A 173 -8.97 -22.70 16.27
C ALA A 173 -8.90 -21.33 15.60
N TYR A 174 -8.69 -21.31 14.29
CA TYR A 174 -8.85 -20.12 13.44
C TYR A 174 -9.20 -20.49 12.01
N LEU A 175 -9.70 -19.51 11.27
CA LEU A 175 -9.90 -19.55 9.83
C LEU A 175 -8.72 -18.86 9.13
N THR A 176 -8.20 -19.45 8.06
CA THR A 176 -7.13 -18.86 7.24
C THR A 176 -7.48 -18.90 5.76
N GLN A 177 -7.14 -17.83 5.03
CA GLN A 177 -7.20 -17.75 3.57
C GLN A 177 -5.79 -17.82 3.01
N ALA A 178 -5.10 -16.68 2.90
CA ALA A 178 -3.70 -16.63 2.51
C ALA A 178 -2.76 -16.79 3.71
N VAL A 179 -3.11 -16.12 4.81
CA VAL A 179 -2.30 -15.99 6.02
C VAL A 179 -3.22 -15.71 7.21
N GLN A 180 -2.84 -16.20 8.38
CA GLN A 180 -3.50 -15.88 9.65
C GLN A 180 -2.44 -15.78 10.75
N SER A 181 -2.68 -14.89 11.72
CA SER A 181 -1.74 -14.62 12.82
C SER A 181 -2.50 -14.57 14.13
N ALA A 182 -2.13 -15.43 15.08
CA ALA A 182 -2.76 -15.43 16.40
C ALA A 182 -2.49 -14.14 17.18
N ALA A 183 -1.27 -13.61 17.05
CA ALA A 183 -0.87 -12.39 17.74
C ALA A 183 -1.41 -11.13 17.05
N PHE A 184 -1.56 -11.15 15.73
CA PHE A 184 -1.98 -9.99 14.93
C PHE A 184 -3.01 -10.43 13.89
N PRO A 185 -4.22 -10.82 14.33
CA PRO A 185 -5.22 -11.43 13.44
C PRO A 185 -5.52 -10.51 12.27
N VAL A 186 -5.57 -11.12 11.09
CA VAL A 186 -5.93 -10.42 9.85
C VAL A 186 -7.38 -10.71 9.49
N PRO A 187 -8.16 -9.70 9.06
CA PRO A 187 -9.51 -9.93 8.58
C PRO A 187 -9.51 -10.87 7.37
N LEU A 188 -10.49 -11.78 7.33
CA LEU A 188 -10.76 -12.57 6.14
C LEU A 188 -11.47 -11.70 5.10
N VAL A 189 -11.31 -12.03 3.83
CA VAL A 189 -12.08 -11.43 2.73
C VAL A 189 -13.40 -12.19 2.58
N ALA A 190 -14.52 -11.47 2.62
CA ALA A 190 -15.85 -12.05 2.46
C ALA A 190 -15.99 -12.78 1.11
N GLY A 191 -16.77 -13.86 1.08
CA GLY A 191 -17.04 -14.62 -0.15
C GLY A 191 -15.92 -15.57 -0.60
N ARG A 192 -14.74 -15.52 0.02
CA ARG A 192 -13.64 -16.46 -0.24
C ARG A 192 -13.67 -17.65 0.73
N ASP A 193 -13.45 -18.84 0.19
CA ASP A 193 -13.24 -20.06 0.97
C ASP A 193 -12.10 -19.86 1.98
N ALA A 194 -12.26 -20.43 3.17
CA ALA A 194 -11.25 -20.38 4.22
C ALA A 194 -11.03 -21.77 4.83
N LEU A 195 -9.79 -22.11 5.14
CA LEU A 195 -9.47 -23.32 5.89
C LEU A 195 -9.74 -23.06 7.38
N LEU A 196 -10.70 -23.78 7.97
CA LEU A 196 -10.81 -23.89 9.42
C LEU A 196 -9.75 -24.87 9.91
N ARG A 197 -8.89 -24.41 10.81
CA ARG A 197 -7.94 -25.25 11.54
C ARG A 197 -8.34 -25.30 13.00
N VAL A 198 -8.52 -26.51 13.53
CA VAL A 198 -8.83 -26.76 14.95
C VAL A 198 -7.68 -27.54 15.57
N PHE A 199 -7.09 -26.97 16.61
CA PHE A 199 -5.95 -27.48 17.33
C PHE A 199 -6.42 -28.05 18.67
N VAL A 200 -6.65 -29.36 18.68
CA VAL A 200 -6.91 -30.10 19.90
C VAL A 200 -5.55 -30.37 20.55
N THR A 201 -5.34 -29.87 21.77
CA THR A 201 -4.10 -30.10 22.54
C THR A 201 -4.41 -30.75 23.89
N ALA A 202 -3.43 -31.47 24.43
CA ALA A 202 -3.48 -32.08 25.76
C ALA A 202 -2.31 -31.60 26.62
N PRO A 203 -2.44 -31.44 27.96
CA PRO A 203 -1.35 -31.01 28.83
C PRO A 203 -0.16 -31.99 28.90
N GLY A 204 -0.35 -33.23 28.47
CA GLY A 204 0.67 -34.28 28.48
C GLY A 204 0.59 -35.16 27.24
N ALA A 205 1.69 -35.84 26.94
CA ALA A 205 1.77 -36.73 25.78
C ALA A 205 0.75 -37.88 25.90
N THR A 206 0.09 -38.21 24.80
CA THR A 206 -0.92 -39.26 24.73
C THR A 206 -0.78 -40.08 23.44
N SER A 207 -1.30 -41.31 23.44
CA SER A 207 -1.50 -42.12 22.23
C SER A 207 -2.88 -41.93 21.61
N GLU A 208 -3.78 -41.20 22.27
CA GLU A 208 -5.10 -40.92 21.72
C GLU A 208 -5.01 -40.06 20.48
N GLY A 209 -5.82 -40.41 19.47
CA GLY A 209 -5.92 -39.68 18.23
C GLY A 209 -6.70 -38.36 18.40
N ILE A 210 -6.52 -37.43 17.47
CA ILE A 210 -7.36 -36.23 17.39
C ILE A 210 -8.83 -36.69 17.24
N PRO A 211 -9.74 -36.30 18.14
CA PRO A 211 -11.14 -36.76 18.11
C PRO A 211 -11.91 -36.11 16.95
N ARG A 212 -13.14 -36.57 16.74
CA ARG A 212 -14.10 -35.84 15.90
C ARG A 212 -14.32 -34.44 16.49
N VAL A 213 -14.50 -33.47 15.61
CA VAL A 213 -14.80 -32.09 15.96
C VAL A 213 -16.07 -31.66 15.22
N ARG A 214 -16.93 -30.85 15.85
CA ARG A 214 -18.07 -30.20 15.19
C ARG A 214 -17.89 -28.69 15.25
N ALA A 215 -17.86 -28.03 14.10
CA ALA A 215 -17.84 -26.58 14.01
C ALA A 215 -19.24 -26.05 13.65
N MET A 216 -19.72 -25.09 14.42
CA MET A 216 -21.02 -24.42 14.25
C MET A 216 -20.76 -22.94 14.04
N PHE A 217 -21.26 -22.40 12.94
CA PHE A 217 -21.11 -21.01 12.53
C PHE A 217 -22.41 -20.26 12.68
N TYR A 218 -22.28 -19.02 13.10
CA TYR A 218 -23.38 -18.12 13.36
C TYR A 218 -23.20 -16.83 12.59
N GLN A 219 -24.29 -16.30 12.09
CA GLN A 219 -24.38 -14.99 11.48
C GLN A 219 -25.32 -14.14 12.32
N ASP A 220 -24.84 -13.04 12.88
CA ASP A 220 -25.63 -12.11 13.70
C ASP A 220 -26.46 -12.81 14.79
N GLY A 221 -25.85 -13.82 15.44
CA GLY A 221 -26.48 -14.57 16.50
C GLY A 221 -27.16 -15.89 16.09
N VAL A 222 -27.44 -16.10 14.80
CA VAL A 222 -28.23 -17.21 14.26
C VAL A 222 -27.32 -18.29 13.65
N GLU A 223 -27.51 -19.56 13.99
CA GLU A 223 -26.73 -20.65 13.38
C GLU A 223 -27.07 -20.79 11.89
N THR A 224 -26.04 -20.72 11.03
CA THR A 224 -26.20 -20.74 9.56
C THR A 224 -25.51 -21.93 8.90
N HIS A 225 -24.46 -22.48 9.53
CA HIS A 225 -23.69 -23.57 8.97
C HIS A 225 -23.09 -24.44 10.06
N THR A 226 -23.17 -25.76 9.89
CA THR A 226 -22.57 -26.72 10.82
C THR A 226 -21.86 -27.80 10.02
N VAL A 227 -20.64 -28.14 10.43
CA VAL A 227 -19.79 -29.13 9.77
C VAL A 227 -19.12 -30.03 10.79
N ASP A 228 -19.13 -31.34 10.52
CA ASP A 228 -18.41 -32.33 11.29
C ASP A 228 -17.08 -32.67 10.61
N ILE A 229 -15.99 -32.60 11.38
CA ILE A 229 -14.63 -32.94 10.95
C ILE A 229 -14.29 -34.30 11.55
N PRO A 230 -13.95 -35.31 10.73
CA PRO A 230 -13.61 -36.64 11.24
C PRO A 230 -12.35 -36.60 12.10
N GLY A 231 -12.30 -37.46 13.11
CA GLY A 231 -11.09 -37.68 13.91
C GLY A 231 -9.97 -38.32 13.08
N SER A 232 -8.75 -38.26 13.59
CA SER A 232 -7.58 -38.87 12.97
C SER A 232 -6.78 -39.70 13.96
N ALA A 233 -5.98 -40.64 13.45
CA ALA A 233 -5.09 -41.45 14.27
C ALA A 233 -3.82 -40.69 14.72
N THR A 234 -3.64 -39.43 14.31
CA THR A 234 -2.52 -38.61 14.75
C THR A 234 -2.64 -38.35 16.24
N PRO A 235 -1.60 -38.63 17.05
CA PRO A 235 -1.63 -38.34 18.48
C PRO A 235 -1.91 -36.87 18.77
N ILE A 236 -2.74 -36.60 19.80
CA ILE A 236 -3.04 -35.24 20.24
C ILE A 236 -1.74 -34.52 20.64
N PRO A 237 -1.39 -33.38 20.02
CA PRO A 237 -0.20 -32.61 20.36
C PRO A 237 -0.24 -32.03 21.78
N THR A 238 0.94 -31.86 22.39
CA THR A 238 1.06 -31.15 23.67
C THR A 238 1.20 -29.64 23.51
N GLU A 239 1.77 -29.21 22.39
CA GLU A 239 2.08 -27.82 22.11
C GLU A 239 1.42 -27.36 20.81
N LEU A 240 0.87 -26.15 20.83
CA LEU A 240 0.20 -25.61 19.66
C LEU A 240 1.15 -25.31 18.51
N ALA A 241 2.34 -24.77 18.81
CA ALA A 241 3.33 -24.43 17.78
C ALA A 241 3.72 -25.66 16.93
N ASP A 242 3.81 -26.82 17.58
CA ASP A 242 4.08 -28.09 16.90
C ASP A 242 2.92 -28.56 16.03
N ALA A 243 1.68 -28.23 16.42
CA ALA A 243 0.46 -28.55 15.70
C ALA A 243 0.25 -27.62 14.48
N GLU A 244 0.57 -26.33 14.62
CA GLU A 244 0.47 -25.36 13.52
C GLU A 244 1.34 -25.74 12.33
N ALA A 245 2.50 -26.32 12.57
CA ALA A 245 3.45 -26.76 11.55
C ALA A 245 2.99 -27.96 10.70
N SER A 246 1.81 -28.55 10.98
CA SER A 246 1.32 -29.71 10.23
C SER A 246 -0.21 -29.77 10.14
N LEU A 247 -0.73 -29.94 8.93
CA LEU A 247 -2.16 -30.23 8.72
C LEU A 247 -2.57 -31.57 9.35
N ALA A 248 -1.66 -32.53 9.49
CA ALA A 248 -1.99 -33.82 10.12
C ALA A 248 -2.23 -33.71 11.63
N LYS A 249 -1.75 -32.64 12.27
CA LYS A 249 -1.85 -32.38 13.72
C LYS A 249 -3.00 -31.43 14.10
N SER A 250 -3.90 -31.17 13.17
CA SER A 250 -5.10 -30.34 13.38
C SER A 250 -6.30 -31.02 12.71
N ALA A 251 -7.50 -30.77 13.22
CA ALA A 251 -8.72 -31.10 12.51
C ALA A 251 -8.99 -29.95 11.52
N ASN A 252 -9.08 -30.26 10.22
CA ASN A 252 -9.12 -29.26 9.17
C ASN A 252 -10.32 -29.47 8.25
N VAL A 253 -10.96 -28.39 7.83
CA VAL A 253 -12.02 -28.42 6.82
C VAL A 253 -12.10 -27.07 6.09
N THR A 254 -12.35 -27.10 4.78
CA THR A 254 -12.61 -25.88 4.02
C THR A 254 -14.04 -25.43 4.28
N ILE A 255 -14.19 -24.18 4.72
CA ILE A 255 -15.47 -23.50 4.91
C ILE A 255 -15.77 -22.71 3.64
N PRO A 256 -16.93 -22.93 3.00
CA PRO A 256 -17.30 -22.22 1.78
C PRO A 256 -17.40 -20.72 2.00
N GLY A 257 -16.97 -19.92 1.02
CA GLY A 257 -17.02 -18.46 1.07
C GLY A 257 -18.41 -17.88 1.27
N SER A 258 -19.47 -18.62 0.91
CA SER A 258 -20.86 -18.26 1.23
C SER A 258 -21.16 -18.16 2.74
N VAL A 259 -20.36 -18.82 3.59
CA VAL A 259 -20.43 -18.73 5.06
C VAL A 259 -19.54 -17.60 5.58
N ILE A 260 -18.47 -17.24 4.85
CA ILE A 260 -17.51 -16.22 5.23
C ILE A 260 -18.07 -14.83 4.91
N GLN A 261 -18.84 -14.27 5.83
CA GLN A 261 -19.50 -12.97 5.71
C GLN A 261 -19.24 -12.07 6.95
N PRO A 262 -19.33 -10.74 6.83
CA PRO A 262 -19.22 -9.83 7.98
C PRO A 262 -20.21 -10.19 9.08
N GLY A 263 -19.78 -10.25 10.34
CA GLY A 263 -20.62 -10.67 11.47
C GLY A 263 -20.54 -12.17 11.80
N LEU A 264 -19.65 -12.91 11.12
CA LEU A 264 -19.40 -14.33 11.37
C LEU A 264 -18.87 -14.58 12.80
N GLU A 265 -19.50 -15.54 13.47
CA GLU A 265 -19.01 -16.12 14.71
C GLU A 265 -18.94 -17.64 14.60
N PHE A 266 -18.13 -18.30 15.44
CA PHE A 266 -18.13 -19.76 15.51
C PHE A 266 -18.03 -20.30 16.93
N VAL A 267 -18.47 -21.55 17.07
CA VAL A 267 -18.30 -22.42 18.22
C VAL A 267 -17.83 -23.77 17.71
N ILE A 268 -16.93 -24.40 18.45
CA ILE A 268 -16.41 -25.72 18.16
C ILE A 268 -16.68 -26.64 19.35
N GLU A 269 -17.32 -27.77 19.09
CA GLU A 269 -17.41 -28.89 20.02
C GLU A 269 -16.28 -29.87 19.69
N VAL A 270 -15.47 -30.20 20.68
CA VAL A 270 -14.39 -31.18 20.58
C VAL A 270 -14.86 -32.45 21.25
N ASP A 271 -14.74 -33.57 20.53
CA ASP A 271 -15.22 -34.88 20.98
C ASP A 271 -16.73 -34.87 21.35
N PRO A 272 -17.63 -34.50 20.40
CA PRO A 272 -19.06 -34.39 20.67
C PRO A 272 -19.70 -35.73 21.08
N ASP A 273 -19.03 -36.85 20.81
CA ASP A 273 -19.47 -38.20 21.14
C ASP A 273 -18.95 -38.67 22.52
N GLY A 274 -18.07 -37.92 23.19
CA GLY A 274 -17.54 -38.22 24.51
C GLY A 274 -16.66 -39.47 24.56
N THR A 275 -15.80 -39.66 23.55
CA THR A 275 -14.94 -40.83 23.36
C THR A 275 -13.60 -40.73 24.09
N LEU A 276 -13.12 -39.52 24.41
CA LEU A 276 -11.85 -39.30 25.08
C LEU A 276 -11.97 -39.46 26.60
N ASP A 277 -10.90 -39.97 27.23
CA ASP A 277 -10.78 -39.98 28.69
C ASP A 277 -10.71 -38.53 29.23
N PRO A 278 -11.64 -38.10 30.10
CA PRO A 278 -11.59 -36.77 30.71
C PRO A 278 -10.28 -36.45 31.44
N ALA A 279 -9.54 -37.48 31.90
CA ALA A 279 -8.24 -37.31 32.54
C ALA A 279 -7.15 -36.74 31.61
N LEU A 280 -7.36 -36.76 30.28
CA LEU A 280 -6.46 -36.17 29.30
C LEU A 280 -6.46 -34.65 29.31
N GLY A 281 -7.44 -34.00 29.96
CA GLY A 281 -7.49 -32.55 30.08
C GLY A 281 -7.70 -31.81 28.75
N VAL A 282 -8.27 -32.48 27.75
CA VAL A 282 -8.62 -31.89 26.46
C VAL A 282 -9.88 -31.04 26.62
N ALA A 283 -9.85 -29.79 26.15
CA ALA A 283 -11.03 -28.94 26.15
C ALA A 283 -12.11 -29.52 25.24
N ASN A 284 -13.35 -29.62 25.74
CA ASN A 284 -14.49 -30.13 24.99
C ASN A 284 -15.18 -29.05 24.12
N ARG A 285 -14.77 -27.78 24.24
CA ARG A 285 -15.40 -26.65 23.55
C ARG A 285 -14.42 -25.51 23.30
N ILE A 286 -14.53 -24.86 22.14
CA ILE A 286 -13.74 -23.68 21.76
C ILE A 286 -14.66 -22.59 21.17
N PRO A 287 -14.64 -21.34 21.67
CA PRO A 287 -14.07 -20.96 22.97
C PRO A 287 -14.79 -21.69 24.12
N GLU A 288 -14.22 -21.71 25.32
CA GLU A 288 -14.86 -22.37 26.48
C GLU A 288 -16.23 -21.76 26.82
N THR A 289 -16.39 -20.45 26.63
CA THR A 289 -17.63 -19.71 26.83
C THR A 289 -17.91 -18.76 25.66
N GLY A 290 -19.18 -18.44 25.42
CA GLY A 290 -19.57 -17.53 24.34
C GLY A 290 -19.27 -18.08 22.94
N ARG A 291 -18.97 -17.18 22.01
CA ARG A 291 -18.65 -17.47 20.60
C ARG A 291 -17.41 -16.69 20.20
N ALA A 292 -16.62 -17.26 19.28
CA ALA A 292 -15.47 -16.55 18.73
C ALA A 292 -15.92 -15.73 17.52
N SER A 293 -15.81 -14.41 17.61
CA SER A 293 -16.06 -13.52 16.47
C SER A 293 -14.90 -13.58 15.47
N VAL A 294 -15.22 -13.60 14.19
CA VAL A 294 -14.25 -13.59 13.09
C VAL A 294 -14.31 -12.24 12.41
N GLN A 295 -13.16 -11.59 12.25
CA GLN A 295 -13.10 -10.37 11.46
C GLN A 295 -13.20 -10.74 9.98
N VAL A 296 -14.24 -10.26 9.31
CA VAL A 296 -14.48 -10.49 7.88
C VAL A 296 -14.76 -9.14 7.21
N ALA A 297 -13.98 -8.80 6.20
CA ALA A 297 -14.09 -7.57 5.43
C ALA A 297 -14.76 -7.83 4.08
N ALA A 298 -15.82 -7.08 3.77
CA ALA A 298 -16.37 -7.02 2.43
C ALA A 298 -15.49 -6.10 1.57
N MET A 299 -14.85 -6.68 0.54
CA MET A 299 -13.94 -5.94 -0.32
C MET A 299 -14.67 -5.45 -1.58
N PRO A 300 -14.37 -4.23 -2.06
CA PRO A 300 -14.84 -3.79 -3.38
C PRO A 300 -14.27 -4.68 -4.49
N VAL A 301 -14.98 -4.71 -5.62
CA VAL A 301 -14.48 -5.32 -6.85
C VAL A 301 -13.19 -4.63 -7.25
N LEU A 302 -12.14 -5.40 -7.54
CA LEU A 302 -10.91 -4.83 -8.10
C LEU A 302 -11.11 -4.60 -9.61
N ASP A 303 -11.38 -3.36 -10.01
CA ASP A 303 -11.43 -2.93 -11.40
C ASP A 303 -10.01 -2.74 -11.95
N LEU A 304 -9.55 -3.70 -12.77
CA LEU A 304 -8.20 -3.77 -13.32
C LEU A 304 -8.24 -3.76 -14.85
N THR A 305 -7.55 -2.81 -15.46
CA THR A 305 -7.36 -2.75 -16.92
C THR A 305 -5.92 -3.09 -17.27
N PHE A 306 -5.72 -4.15 -18.04
CA PHE A 306 -4.44 -4.46 -18.67
C PHE A 306 -4.27 -3.65 -19.96
N VAL A 307 -3.14 -2.94 -20.08
CA VAL A 307 -2.78 -2.17 -21.27
C VAL A 307 -1.61 -2.86 -21.97
N PRO A 308 -1.86 -3.69 -23.00
CA PRO A 308 -0.80 -4.36 -23.73
C PRO A 308 -0.01 -3.36 -24.57
N PHE A 309 1.29 -3.23 -24.29
CA PHE A 309 2.18 -2.40 -25.08
C PHE A 309 2.91 -3.22 -26.14
N LEU A 310 2.93 -2.69 -27.36
CA LEU A 310 3.62 -3.27 -28.50
C LEU A 310 4.73 -2.33 -28.96
N ARG A 311 5.96 -2.84 -29.07
CA ARG A 311 7.09 -2.05 -29.55
C ARG A 311 6.88 -1.71 -31.03
N ALA A 312 7.02 -0.44 -31.39
CA ALA A 312 6.79 0.03 -32.76
C ALA A 312 7.75 -0.62 -33.78
N GLN A 313 8.96 -0.97 -33.33
CA GLN A 313 10.02 -1.51 -34.17
C GLN A 313 9.92 -3.04 -34.33
N ASP A 314 9.36 -3.73 -33.34
CA ASP A 314 9.32 -5.18 -33.21
C ASP A 314 8.18 -5.64 -32.28
N ALA A 315 6.95 -5.45 -32.75
CA ALA A 315 5.75 -5.78 -32.00
C ALA A 315 5.62 -7.30 -31.74
N ASP A 316 5.49 -7.67 -30.47
CA ASP A 316 5.11 -9.03 -30.06
C ASP A 316 3.63 -9.07 -29.66
N SER A 317 2.80 -9.58 -30.57
CA SER A 317 1.35 -9.67 -30.38
C SER A 317 0.90 -10.69 -29.32
N SER A 318 1.78 -11.56 -28.82
CA SER A 318 1.41 -12.57 -27.82
C SER A 318 0.84 -11.94 -26.55
N ILE A 319 1.32 -10.74 -26.18
CA ILE A 319 0.86 -10.00 -25.00
C ILE A 319 -0.62 -9.60 -25.10
N VAL A 320 -1.14 -9.38 -26.31
CA VAL A 320 -2.54 -9.03 -26.55
C VAL A 320 -3.44 -10.22 -26.26
N GLU A 321 -3.03 -11.40 -26.71
CA GLU A 321 -3.77 -12.65 -26.48
C GLU A 321 -3.72 -13.05 -25.00
N ILE A 322 -2.58 -12.83 -24.33
CA ILE A 322 -2.48 -12.99 -22.87
C ILE A 322 -3.46 -12.05 -22.16
N ALA A 323 -3.47 -10.75 -22.48
CA ALA A 323 -4.37 -9.78 -21.86
C ALA A 323 -5.85 -10.18 -22.03
N ARG A 324 -6.22 -10.60 -23.24
CA ARG A 324 -7.59 -11.03 -23.57
C ARG A 324 -7.99 -12.31 -22.86
N ALA A 325 -7.08 -13.29 -22.75
CA ALA A 325 -7.35 -14.54 -22.03
C ALA A 325 -7.63 -14.26 -20.55
N VAL A 326 -6.78 -13.45 -19.91
CA VAL A 326 -6.94 -13.07 -18.50
C VAL A 326 -8.24 -12.31 -18.27
N ALA A 327 -8.60 -11.39 -19.16
CA ALA A 327 -9.85 -10.63 -19.07
C ALA A 327 -11.12 -11.48 -19.33
N ALA A 328 -10.99 -12.57 -20.10
CA ALA A 328 -12.11 -13.45 -20.41
C ALA A 328 -12.48 -14.39 -19.24
N ASP A 329 -11.50 -14.76 -18.40
CA ASP A 329 -11.70 -15.63 -17.24
C ASP A 329 -10.76 -15.26 -16.07
N PRO A 330 -10.94 -14.07 -15.47
CA PRO A 330 -10.04 -13.57 -14.42
C PRO A 330 -10.09 -14.43 -13.14
N ASP A 331 -11.18 -15.17 -12.93
CA ASP A 331 -11.42 -15.98 -11.75
C ASP A 331 -10.73 -17.35 -11.81
N THR A 332 -10.23 -17.78 -12.97
CA THR A 332 -9.48 -19.04 -13.07
C THR A 332 -8.09 -18.88 -13.70
N ASP A 333 -7.83 -17.81 -14.45
CA ASP A 333 -6.56 -17.62 -15.17
C ASP A 333 -5.33 -17.59 -14.22
N GLU A 334 -4.33 -18.40 -14.53
CA GLU A 334 -3.09 -18.57 -13.74
C GLU A 334 -2.29 -17.27 -13.59
N MET A 335 -2.40 -16.33 -14.53
CA MET A 335 -1.73 -15.03 -14.47
C MET A 335 -2.17 -14.21 -13.25
N LEU A 336 -3.41 -14.41 -12.77
CA LEU A 336 -3.94 -13.72 -11.59
C LEU A 336 -3.98 -14.61 -10.35
N TRP A 337 -3.44 -15.83 -10.40
CA TRP A 337 -3.46 -16.75 -9.26
C TRP A 337 -2.86 -16.09 -7.99
N ASP A 338 -1.65 -15.56 -8.12
CA ASP A 338 -0.92 -14.92 -7.01
C ASP A 338 -1.67 -13.69 -6.50
N THR A 339 -2.26 -12.89 -7.40
CA THR A 339 -3.10 -11.74 -7.06
C THR A 339 -4.34 -12.16 -6.26
N ARG A 340 -5.12 -13.14 -6.77
CA ARG A 340 -6.34 -13.64 -6.12
C ARG A 340 -6.07 -14.28 -4.78
N THR A 341 -4.94 -14.96 -4.66
CA THR A 341 -4.62 -15.75 -3.47
C THR A 341 -3.99 -14.90 -2.40
N MET A 342 -2.98 -14.10 -2.75
CA MET A 342 -2.17 -13.36 -1.78
C MET A 342 -2.68 -11.95 -1.50
N LEU A 343 -3.38 -11.27 -2.40
CA LEU A 343 -3.89 -9.93 -2.14
C LEU A 343 -5.32 -9.98 -1.58
N PRO A 344 -5.77 -8.93 -0.86
CA PRO A 344 -7.11 -8.85 -0.29
C PRO A 344 -8.13 -8.50 -1.37
N VAL A 345 -8.35 -9.43 -2.28
CA VAL A 345 -9.29 -9.37 -3.41
C VAL A 345 -10.20 -10.59 -3.36
N HIS A 346 -11.44 -10.43 -3.81
CA HIS A 346 -12.36 -11.55 -4.06
C HIS A 346 -12.85 -11.48 -5.49
N ASP A 347 -13.64 -10.45 -5.81
CA ASP A 347 -14.15 -10.20 -7.15
C ASP A 347 -13.16 -9.35 -7.95
N LEU A 348 -12.96 -9.74 -9.21
CA LEU A 348 -12.12 -9.05 -10.18
C LEU A 348 -12.95 -8.64 -11.40
N ASP A 349 -12.94 -7.36 -11.76
CA ASP A 349 -13.42 -6.88 -13.06
C ASP A 349 -12.19 -6.55 -13.91
N VAL A 350 -11.81 -7.50 -14.78
CA VAL A 350 -10.59 -7.38 -15.59
C VAL A 350 -10.93 -7.02 -17.03
N LYS A 351 -10.31 -5.94 -17.51
CA LYS A 351 -10.47 -5.44 -18.88
C LYS A 351 -9.15 -5.56 -19.64
N ALA A 352 -9.23 -6.06 -20.87
CA ALA A 352 -8.11 -5.98 -21.81
C ALA A 352 -8.31 -4.73 -22.68
N HIS A 353 -7.45 -3.73 -22.50
CA HIS A 353 -7.40 -2.59 -23.40
C HIS A 353 -6.84 -3.04 -24.77
N GLU A 354 -7.25 -2.36 -25.84
CA GLU A 354 -6.67 -2.58 -27.16
C GLU A 354 -5.16 -2.24 -27.16
N PRO A 355 -4.32 -2.89 -27.98
CA PRO A 355 -2.88 -2.66 -27.89
C PRO A 355 -2.48 -1.22 -28.19
N VAL A 356 -1.50 -0.74 -27.41
CA VAL A 356 -0.88 0.58 -27.56
C VAL A 356 0.51 0.41 -28.16
N LEU A 357 0.73 0.93 -29.36
CA LEU A 357 2.08 0.98 -29.95
C LEU A 357 2.96 1.98 -29.19
N THR A 358 4.21 1.63 -28.92
CA THR A 358 5.14 2.49 -28.19
C THR A 358 6.55 2.47 -28.76
N SER A 359 7.20 3.64 -28.73
CA SER A 359 8.61 3.83 -29.12
C SER A 359 9.60 3.59 -27.99
N THR A 360 9.16 3.17 -26.81
CA THR A 360 10.01 3.08 -25.62
C THR A 360 10.01 1.69 -25.00
N THR A 361 11.16 1.37 -24.44
CA THR A 361 11.40 0.24 -23.54
C THR A 361 11.92 0.72 -22.20
N SER A 362 11.72 2.00 -21.87
CA SER A 362 11.99 2.51 -20.52
C SER A 362 10.77 2.26 -19.65
N VAL A 363 10.97 1.57 -18.53
CA VAL A 363 9.91 1.30 -17.55
C VAL A 363 9.22 2.58 -17.04
N PHE A 364 9.99 3.65 -16.83
CA PHE A 364 9.51 4.98 -16.41
C PHE A 364 8.61 5.60 -17.46
N ALA A 365 9.00 5.49 -18.73
CA ALA A 365 8.20 6.00 -19.83
C ALA A 365 6.93 5.15 -20.00
N LEU A 366 7.00 3.84 -19.76
CA LEU A 366 5.86 2.93 -19.88
C LEU A 366 4.83 3.14 -18.78
N ILE A 367 5.23 3.27 -17.51
CA ILE A 367 4.29 3.63 -16.44
C ILE A 367 3.66 5.00 -16.69
N GLY A 368 4.44 5.98 -17.17
CA GLY A 368 3.93 7.28 -17.59
C GLY A 368 2.91 7.19 -18.73
N GLN A 369 3.15 6.31 -19.71
CA GLN A 369 2.20 6.03 -20.79
C GLN A 369 0.94 5.31 -20.29
N THR A 370 1.05 4.37 -19.36
CA THR A 370 -0.10 3.74 -18.71
C THR A 370 -0.96 4.79 -18.01
N GLY A 371 -0.33 5.71 -17.27
CA GLY A 371 -1.00 6.83 -16.62
C GLY A 371 -1.67 7.76 -17.63
N LEU A 372 -1.01 8.05 -18.75
CA LEU A 372 -1.58 8.84 -19.84
C LEU A 372 -2.84 8.17 -20.42
N VAL A 373 -2.79 6.87 -20.75
CA VAL A 373 -3.94 6.10 -21.27
C VAL A 373 -5.11 6.20 -20.30
N ARG A 374 -4.88 5.86 -19.02
CA ARG A 374 -5.88 5.96 -17.95
C ARG A 374 -6.51 7.35 -17.89
N ARG A 375 -5.70 8.41 -17.95
CA ARG A 375 -6.19 9.80 -17.83
C ARG A 375 -6.95 10.26 -19.07
N MET A 376 -6.46 9.98 -20.28
CA MET A 376 -7.11 10.42 -21.52
C MET A 376 -8.46 9.73 -21.75
N GLU A 377 -8.62 8.50 -21.26
CA GLU A 377 -9.82 7.69 -21.43
C GLU A 377 -10.79 7.81 -20.24
N GLY A 378 -10.42 8.55 -19.19
CA GLY A 378 -11.27 8.75 -18.02
C GLY A 378 -11.39 7.53 -17.10
N GLY A 379 -10.38 6.65 -17.12
CA GLY A 379 -10.33 5.46 -16.28
C GLY A 379 -10.22 5.78 -14.80
N THR A 380 -11.04 5.10 -13.99
CA THR A 380 -11.07 5.24 -12.52
C THR A 380 -10.42 4.07 -11.79
N GLY A 381 -10.44 2.87 -12.39
CA GLY A 381 -9.80 1.66 -11.85
C GLY A 381 -8.27 1.67 -11.89
N TYR A 382 -7.69 0.51 -11.61
CA TYR A 382 -6.26 0.24 -11.71
C TYR A 382 -5.88 -0.03 -13.17
N TYR A 383 -4.77 0.54 -13.64
CA TYR A 383 -4.25 0.32 -14.97
C TYR A 383 -2.85 -0.27 -14.88
N MET A 384 -2.67 -1.46 -15.46
CA MET A 384 -1.40 -2.17 -15.49
C MET A 384 -0.93 -2.27 -16.93
N GLY A 385 0.11 -1.51 -17.29
CA GLY A 385 0.80 -1.70 -18.56
C GLY A 385 1.50 -3.04 -18.59
N ILE A 386 1.41 -3.79 -19.69
CA ILE A 386 2.06 -5.09 -19.78
C ILE A 386 2.85 -5.30 -21.07
N MET A 387 3.96 -6.02 -20.95
CA MET A 387 4.82 -6.49 -22.05
C MET A 387 5.27 -7.94 -21.82
N PRO A 388 5.64 -8.67 -22.89
CA PRO A 388 6.03 -10.08 -22.76
C PRO A 388 7.45 -10.26 -22.22
N GLU A 389 8.31 -9.25 -22.32
CA GLU A 389 9.73 -9.32 -21.97
C GLU A 389 10.18 -8.17 -21.07
N ARG A 390 11.32 -8.38 -20.40
CA ARG A 390 11.94 -7.36 -19.55
C ARG A 390 12.33 -6.14 -20.38
N VAL A 391 12.19 -4.99 -19.75
CA VAL A 391 12.48 -3.70 -20.37
C VAL A 391 13.94 -3.27 -20.10
N VAL A 392 14.33 -2.06 -20.51
CA VAL A 392 15.71 -1.55 -20.35
C VAL A 392 16.14 -1.64 -18.89
N GLY A 393 17.38 -2.10 -18.66
CA GLY A 393 17.92 -2.36 -17.32
C GLY A 393 17.49 -3.71 -16.73
N GLY A 394 16.76 -4.54 -17.47
CA GLY A 394 16.33 -5.86 -17.00
C GLY A 394 15.17 -5.81 -15.99
N GLN A 395 14.51 -4.65 -15.87
CA GLN A 395 13.40 -4.46 -14.95
C GLN A 395 12.19 -5.29 -15.37
N SER A 396 11.50 -5.82 -14.37
CA SER A 396 10.31 -6.66 -14.55
C SER A 396 9.01 -5.89 -14.30
N GLY A 397 9.03 -4.84 -13.49
CA GLY A 397 7.85 -4.07 -13.16
C GLY A 397 8.21 -2.77 -12.46
N VAL A 398 7.22 -1.90 -12.34
CA VAL A 398 7.25 -0.67 -11.54
C VAL A 398 5.81 -0.24 -11.28
N ALA A 399 5.51 0.28 -10.10
CA ALA A 399 4.18 0.79 -9.79
C ALA A 399 4.20 2.05 -8.93
N SER A 400 3.19 2.90 -9.09
CA SER A 400 3.00 4.06 -8.22
C SER A 400 2.55 3.61 -6.83
N LEU A 401 3.28 4.01 -5.78
CA LEU A 401 2.98 3.64 -4.41
C LEU A 401 1.65 4.26 -3.95
N GLY A 402 0.69 3.41 -3.57
CA GLY A 402 -0.68 3.84 -3.22
C GLY A 402 -1.45 4.46 -4.40
N GLY A 403 -0.93 4.34 -5.62
CA GLY A 403 -1.52 4.83 -6.85
C GLY A 403 -2.38 3.78 -7.56
N ARG A 404 -2.83 4.11 -8.77
CA ARG A 404 -3.69 3.24 -9.62
C ARG A 404 -3.04 2.88 -10.94
N VAL A 405 -1.73 3.03 -11.05
CA VAL A 405 -0.97 2.87 -12.29
C VAL A 405 0.27 2.04 -12.00
N GLY A 406 0.51 1.04 -12.83
CA GLY A 406 1.71 0.23 -12.82
C GLY A 406 2.10 -0.24 -14.20
N PHE A 407 3.25 -0.89 -14.26
CA PHE A 407 3.74 -1.62 -15.42
C PHE A 407 4.36 -2.94 -14.94
N SER A 408 4.14 -4.03 -15.67
CA SER A 408 4.66 -5.35 -15.34
C SER A 408 4.96 -6.16 -16.61
N VAL A 409 5.94 -7.04 -16.55
CA VAL A 409 5.99 -8.18 -17.47
C VAL A 409 4.82 -9.12 -17.19
N ALA A 410 4.40 -9.92 -18.17
CA ALA A 410 3.35 -10.92 -18.00
C ALA A 410 3.80 -12.13 -17.16
N ASP A 411 3.94 -11.92 -15.86
CA ASP A 411 4.31 -12.92 -14.86
C ASP A 411 3.39 -12.80 -13.63
N PRO A 412 2.79 -13.91 -13.13
CA PRO A 412 1.83 -13.86 -12.03
C PRO A 412 2.38 -13.21 -10.75
N PHE A 413 3.64 -13.51 -10.42
CA PHE A 413 4.27 -12.96 -9.24
C PHE A 413 4.54 -11.46 -9.41
N VAL A 414 5.11 -11.07 -10.55
CA VAL A 414 5.45 -9.65 -10.78
C VAL A 414 4.18 -8.81 -10.76
N ILE A 415 3.10 -9.26 -11.40
CA ILE A 415 1.81 -8.56 -11.35
C ILE A 415 1.31 -8.39 -9.92
N ALA A 416 1.36 -9.45 -9.09
CA ALA A 416 0.95 -9.37 -7.69
C ALA A 416 1.85 -8.43 -6.86
N HIS A 417 3.15 -8.41 -7.13
CA HIS A 417 4.13 -7.51 -6.50
C HIS A 417 3.83 -6.05 -6.83
N GLU A 418 3.72 -5.72 -8.13
CA GLU A 418 3.46 -4.36 -8.61
C GLU A 418 2.08 -3.85 -8.18
N LEU A 419 1.07 -4.71 -8.22
CA LEU A 419 -0.24 -4.38 -7.68
C LEU A 419 -0.17 -4.16 -6.16
N GLY A 420 0.66 -4.90 -5.43
CA GLY A 420 0.97 -4.66 -4.03
C GLY A 420 1.43 -3.23 -3.76
N HIS A 421 2.32 -2.68 -4.59
CA HIS A 421 2.72 -1.26 -4.49
C HIS A 421 1.56 -0.30 -4.72
N ASN A 422 0.69 -0.56 -5.71
CA ASN A 422 -0.55 0.21 -5.87
C ASN A 422 -1.47 0.12 -4.64
N LEU A 423 -1.41 -0.98 -3.88
CA LEU A 423 -2.09 -1.15 -2.59
C LEU A 423 -1.28 -0.63 -1.40
N SER A 424 -0.36 0.31 -1.64
CA SER A 424 0.47 1.00 -0.64
C SER A 424 1.44 0.07 0.13
N LEU A 425 1.82 -1.07 -0.44
CA LEU A 425 2.88 -1.90 0.10
C LEU A 425 4.26 -1.37 -0.31
N ARG A 426 5.22 -1.45 0.61
CA ARG A 426 6.64 -1.16 0.37
C ARG A 426 7.44 -2.45 0.48
N HIS A 427 8.70 -2.44 0.06
CA HIS A 427 9.53 -3.65 0.07
C HIS A 427 9.71 -4.25 1.45
N ALA A 428 9.54 -5.55 1.55
CA ALA A 428 9.97 -6.29 2.72
C ALA A 428 11.51 -6.31 2.80
N PRO A 429 12.12 -6.32 4.00
CA PRO A 429 13.58 -6.31 4.18
C PRO A 429 14.28 -7.57 3.65
N CYS A 430 14.49 -7.71 2.34
CA CYS A 430 15.39 -8.73 1.76
C CYS A 430 15.59 -8.51 0.25
N GLY A 431 16.83 -8.63 -0.20
CA GLY A 431 17.26 -8.30 -1.58
C GLY A 431 17.52 -6.80 -1.72
N GLY A 432 18.35 -6.39 -2.69
CA GLY A 432 18.91 -5.03 -2.83
C GLY A 432 17.91 -3.91 -3.15
N ALA A 433 16.66 -4.03 -2.69
CA ALA A 433 15.63 -3.02 -2.80
C ALA A 433 16.10 -1.71 -2.16
N GLY A 434 15.96 -0.61 -2.89
CA GLY A 434 15.98 0.72 -2.29
C GLY A 434 14.84 0.84 -1.27
N GLY A 435 15.17 1.36 -0.07
CA GLY A 435 14.17 1.79 0.91
C GLY A 435 13.17 0.72 1.40
N PRO A 436 13.60 -0.35 2.11
CA PRO A 436 12.67 -1.31 2.69
C PRO A 436 11.70 -0.64 3.68
N ASP A 437 10.50 -1.21 3.81
CA ASP A 437 9.51 -0.79 4.79
C ASP A 437 10.10 -0.97 6.18
N ARG A 438 10.41 0.17 6.81
CA ARG A 438 11.01 0.23 8.14
C ARG A 438 10.06 -0.24 9.24
N ALA A 439 8.76 -0.35 8.94
CA ALA A 439 7.77 -0.92 9.84
C ALA A 439 7.60 -2.44 9.67
N PHE A 440 8.20 -3.04 8.64
CA PHE A 440 8.06 -4.47 8.39
C PHE A 440 8.61 -5.27 9.58
N PRO A 441 7.85 -6.24 10.11
CA PRO A 441 8.18 -6.87 11.39
C PRO A 441 9.41 -7.77 11.33
N GLN A 442 9.67 -8.43 10.20
CA GLN A 442 10.77 -9.38 10.08
C GLN A 442 11.96 -8.75 9.38
N ALA A 443 13.06 -8.56 10.10
CA ALA A 443 14.29 -7.94 9.57
C ALA A 443 14.92 -8.72 8.40
N ASN A 444 14.57 -9.99 8.23
CA ASN A 444 15.00 -10.82 7.10
C ASN A 444 13.97 -10.89 5.96
N GLY A 445 12.85 -10.17 6.06
CA GLY A 445 11.78 -10.16 5.05
C GLY A 445 11.00 -11.47 4.94
N SER A 446 11.04 -12.33 5.97
CA SER A 446 10.18 -13.51 6.04
C SER A 446 8.74 -13.15 6.40
N ILE A 447 7.78 -14.03 6.09
CA ILE A 447 6.37 -13.83 6.43
C ILE A 447 6.10 -13.95 7.93
N GLY A 448 6.95 -14.65 8.68
CA GLY A 448 6.90 -14.73 10.15
C GLY A 448 5.75 -15.56 10.75
N VAL A 449 4.78 -15.97 9.93
CA VAL A 449 3.60 -16.77 10.33
C VAL A 449 3.31 -17.85 9.28
N TRP A 450 2.50 -18.85 9.63
CA TRP A 450 2.10 -19.88 8.66
C TRP A 450 1.11 -19.32 7.63
N GLY A 451 1.46 -19.43 6.35
CA GLY A 451 0.54 -19.18 5.24
C GLY A 451 -0.20 -20.45 4.82
N TYR A 452 -1.18 -20.30 3.94
CA TYR A 452 -1.93 -21.40 3.36
C TYR A 452 -2.13 -21.18 1.86
N ASP A 453 -1.60 -22.10 1.05
CA ASP A 453 -1.83 -22.14 -0.39
C ASP A 453 -2.93 -23.17 -0.69
N PRO A 454 -4.12 -22.76 -1.18
CA PRO A 454 -5.21 -23.69 -1.44
C PRO A 454 -5.00 -24.60 -2.67
N ARG A 455 -3.93 -24.42 -3.47
CA ARG A 455 -3.67 -25.26 -4.65
C ARG A 455 -3.52 -26.73 -4.30
N GLY A 456 -3.95 -27.58 -5.24
CA GLY A 456 -3.67 -29.02 -5.20
C GLY A 456 -4.20 -29.76 -3.96
N GLY A 457 -5.23 -29.22 -3.30
CA GLY A 457 -5.78 -29.77 -2.05
C GLY A 457 -5.29 -29.09 -0.76
N GLY A 458 -4.49 -28.03 -0.88
CA GLY A 458 -4.07 -27.20 0.24
C GLY A 458 -2.71 -27.58 0.83
N ALA A 459 -1.83 -26.60 0.97
CA ALA A 459 -0.51 -26.76 1.59
C ALA A 459 -0.20 -25.59 2.54
N LEU A 460 0.53 -25.88 3.62
CA LEU A 460 1.05 -24.83 4.50
C LEU A 460 2.29 -24.17 3.88
N VAL A 461 2.35 -22.86 4.00
CA VAL A 461 3.51 -22.05 3.62
C VAL A 461 4.29 -21.69 4.87
N ALA A 462 5.57 -22.06 4.91
CA ALA A 462 6.36 -21.97 6.13
C ALA A 462 6.71 -20.51 6.52
N PRO A 463 6.80 -20.18 7.83
CA PRO A 463 7.06 -18.82 8.30
C PRO A 463 8.35 -18.17 7.80
N HIS A 464 9.32 -18.97 7.38
CA HIS A 464 10.62 -18.49 6.87
C HIS A 464 10.59 -18.12 5.37
N VAL A 465 9.49 -18.43 4.67
CA VAL A 465 9.26 -18.02 3.28
C VAL A 465 9.27 -16.49 3.21
N ARG A 466 9.78 -15.94 2.11
CA ARG A 466 9.93 -14.49 1.93
C ARG A 466 8.60 -13.84 1.55
N ASP A 467 8.41 -12.59 1.98
CA ASP A 467 7.22 -11.82 1.65
C ASP A 467 7.10 -11.62 0.12
N VAL A 468 5.88 -11.49 -0.40
CA VAL A 468 5.62 -11.17 -1.81
C VAL A 468 6.31 -9.87 -2.22
N MET A 469 6.45 -8.91 -1.29
CA MET A 469 7.15 -7.65 -1.49
C MET A 469 8.68 -7.75 -1.33
N SER A 470 9.24 -8.96 -1.39
CA SER A 470 10.68 -9.21 -1.26
C SER A 470 11.34 -9.54 -2.60
N TYR A 471 12.58 -9.07 -2.72
CA TYR A 471 13.49 -9.42 -3.82
C TYR A 471 14.32 -10.68 -3.56
N CYS A 472 14.19 -11.29 -2.39
CA CYS A 472 14.82 -12.57 -2.12
C CYS A 472 14.05 -13.68 -2.84
N GLY A 473 14.81 -14.55 -3.53
CA GLY A 473 14.30 -15.51 -4.52
C GLY A 473 13.19 -16.44 -4.00
N PRO A 474 12.50 -17.12 -4.92
CA PRO A 474 11.33 -17.94 -4.60
C PRO A 474 11.66 -19.11 -3.65
N PRO A 475 10.66 -19.65 -2.92
CA PRO A 475 9.25 -19.24 -2.94
C PRO A 475 9.00 -17.94 -2.19
N ARG A 476 7.92 -17.23 -2.57
CA ARG A 476 7.45 -16.00 -1.94
C ARG A 476 5.96 -16.13 -1.61
N TRP A 477 5.52 -15.47 -0.54
CA TRP A 477 4.15 -15.50 -0.06
C TRP A 477 3.81 -14.22 0.69
N ILE A 478 2.54 -13.88 0.90
CA ILE A 478 2.21 -12.66 1.66
C ILE A 478 2.30 -12.88 3.18
N SER A 479 2.87 -11.91 3.89
CA SER A 479 2.81 -11.84 5.36
C SER A 479 1.47 -11.30 5.87
N ASP A 480 1.18 -11.54 7.15
CA ASP A 480 0.06 -10.91 7.85
C ASP A 480 0.14 -9.38 7.81
N PHE A 481 1.36 -8.83 7.93
CA PHE A 481 1.64 -7.41 7.83
C PHE A 481 1.27 -6.83 6.46
N SER A 482 1.80 -7.41 5.37
CA SER A 482 1.53 -6.96 4.01
C SER A 482 0.05 -7.11 3.66
N PHE A 483 -0.57 -8.23 4.05
CA PHE A 483 -1.99 -8.47 3.79
C PHE A 483 -2.88 -7.43 4.49
N ALA A 484 -2.67 -7.20 5.80
CA ALA A 484 -3.43 -6.21 6.56
C ALA A 484 -3.27 -4.81 5.98
N ARG A 485 -2.04 -4.42 5.61
CA ARG A 485 -1.76 -3.09 5.05
C ARG A 485 -2.47 -2.87 3.70
N ALA A 486 -2.43 -3.87 2.82
CA ALA A 486 -3.14 -3.80 1.54
C ALA A 486 -4.67 -3.75 1.74
N LEU A 487 -5.20 -4.52 2.70
CA LEU A 487 -6.64 -4.59 2.98
C LEU A 487 -7.15 -3.24 3.48
N SER A 488 -6.45 -2.69 4.48
CA SER A 488 -6.68 -1.37 5.02
C SER A 488 -6.63 -0.27 3.96
N HIS A 489 -5.61 -0.31 3.08
CA HIS A 489 -5.49 0.67 1.99
C HIS A 489 -6.72 0.61 1.08
N ARG A 490 -7.12 -0.59 0.63
CA ARG A 490 -8.27 -0.76 -0.26
C ARG A 490 -9.56 -0.27 0.36
N LEU A 491 -9.85 -0.63 1.62
CA LEU A 491 -11.02 -0.12 2.31
C LEU A 491 -10.99 1.42 2.37
N ALA A 492 -9.88 2.02 2.77
CA ALA A 492 -9.78 3.48 2.86
C ALA A 492 -9.91 4.19 1.50
N SER A 493 -9.30 3.64 0.44
CA SER A 493 -9.19 4.31 -0.87
C SER A 493 -10.34 4.00 -1.84
N GLU A 494 -11.10 2.93 -1.59
CA GLU A 494 -12.18 2.46 -2.47
C GLU A 494 -13.57 2.51 -1.82
N THR A 495 -13.71 2.49 -0.48
CA THR A 495 -15.04 2.59 0.20
C THR A 495 -15.28 3.88 0.99
N GLY A 496 -14.21 4.59 1.39
CA GLY A 496 -14.32 5.81 2.22
C GLY A 496 -14.78 7.08 1.48
N THR A 497 -14.85 8.21 2.18
CA THR A 497 -15.12 9.54 1.58
C THR A 497 -14.07 9.97 0.54
N ALA A 498 -12.89 9.34 0.53
CA ALA A 498 -11.88 9.44 -0.52
C ALA A 498 -12.27 8.75 -1.84
N ALA A 499 -13.24 7.82 -1.82
CA ALA A 499 -13.80 7.16 -3.00
C ALA A 499 -14.49 8.15 -3.96
N PHE A 500 -14.77 9.38 -3.51
CA PHE A 500 -15.50 10.39 -4.28
C PHE A 500 -14.64 11.44 -4.99
N ALA A 501 -13.30 11.35 -4.96
CA ALA A 501 -12.46 12.28 -5.74
C ALA A 501 -12.23 11.84 -7.20
N ASP A 502 -12.32 10.54 -7.52
CA ASP A 502 -12.29 10.00 -8.89
C ASP A 502 -13.67 9.49 -9.37
N GLY A 503 -14.63 9.29 -8.46
CA GLY A 503 -15.95 8.71 -8.78
C GLY A 503 -16.89 9.61 -9.62
N HIS A 504 -16.59 10.90 -9.70
CA HIS A 504 -17.16 11.75 -10.75
C HIS A 504 -16.20 11.79 -11.92
N VAL A 505 -16.42 10.91 -12.90
CA VAL A 505 -15.82 11.07 -14.23
C VAL A 505 -16.33 12.39 -14.79
N ALA A 506 -15.55 13.46 -14.58
CA ALA A 506 -15.85 14.74 -15.17
C ALA A 506 -15.93 14.53 -16.68
N ALA A 507 -17.02 15.01 -17.30
CA ALA A 507 -17.20 14.86 -18.74
C ALA A 507 -15.92 15.33 -19.47
N PRO A 508 -15.44 14.59 -20.48
CA PRO A 508 -14.28 15.00 -21.25
C PRO A 508 -14.44 16.45 -21.71
N ARG A 509 -13.41 17.25 -21.44
CA ARG A 509 -13.33 18.64 -21.87
C ARG A 509 -11.94 18.88 -22.40
N ARG A 510 -11.79 19.99 -23.11
CA ARG A 510 -10.50 20.40 -23.60
C ARG A 510 -9.55 20.71 -22.46
N THR A 511 -8.47 19.94 -22.37
CA THR A 511 -7.46 20.04 -21.32
C THR A 511 -6.05 20.14 -21.91
N LEU A 512 -5.15 20.77 -21.16
CA LEU A 512 -3.72 20.73 -21.38
C LEU A 512 -3.17 19.55 -20.57
N LEU A 513 -2.79 18.49 -21.28
CA LEU A 513 -2.14 17.31 -20.71
C LEU A 513 -0.68 17.63 -20.43
N LEU A 514 -0.29 17.49 -19.17
CA LEU A 514 1.06 17.71 -18.66
C LEU A 514 1.53 16.47 -17.93
N TRP A 515 2.71 15.99 -18.25
CA TRP A 515 3.33 14.92 -17.50
C TRP A 515 4.85 15.02 -17.55
N GLY A 516 5.46 14.27 -16.64
CA GLY A 516 6.89 14.30 -16.41
C GLY A 516 7.18 13.67 -15.06
N GLY A 517 8.30 14.06 -14.46
CA GLY A 517 8.70 13.48 -13.22
C GLY A 517 10.09 13.92 -12.79
N VAL A 518 10.67 13.10 -11.93
CA VAL A 518 12.05 13.17 -11.49
C VAL A 518 12.67 11.81 -11.75
N ASP A 519 13.82 11.77 -12.40
CA ASP A 519 14.54 10.52 -12.63
C ASP A 519 15.30 10.03 -11.40
N GLU A 520 15.96 8.87 -11.53
CA GLU A 520 16.76 8.25 -10.47
C GLU A 520 17.89 9.15 -9.93
N GLN A 521 18.34 10.15 -10.69
CA GLN A 521 19.37 11.09 -10.27
C GLN A 521 18.80 12.34 -9.58
N GLY A 522 17.48 12.39 -9.38
CA GLY A 522 16.82 13.58 -8.86
C GLY A 522 16.63 14.67 -9.92
N SER A 523 16.88 14.41 -11.21
CA SER A 523 16.75 15.43 -12.24
C SER A 523 15.30 15.55 -12.72
N PRO A 524 14.67 16.72 -12.61
CA PRO A 524 13.31 16.90 -13.09
C PRO A 524 13.27 16.86 -14.63
N PHE A 525 12.28 16.18 -15.18
CA PHE A 525 12.03 16.14 -16.62
C PHE A 525 10.57 16.44 -16.95
N LEU A 526 10.35 17.00 -18.14
CA LEU A 526 9.03 17.25 -18.71
C LEU A 526 8.93 16.55 -20.05
N GLU A 527 7.77 15.97 -20.29
CA GLU A 527 7.43 15.38 -21.57
C GLU A 527 6.59 16.36 -22.40
N PRO A 528 6.63 16.23 -23.75
CA PRO A 528 5.83 17.06 -24.62
C PRO A 528 4.35 17.06 -24.23
N SER A 529 3.79 18.26 -24.12
CA SER A 529 2.41 18.50 -23.69
C SER A 529 1.44 18.54 -24.87
N PHE A 530 0.19 18.17 -24.61
CA PHE A 530 -0.85 18.06 -25.62
C PHE A 530 -2.11 18.78 -25.18
N VAL A 531 -2.83 19.36 -26.15
CA VAL A 531 -4.21 19.78 -25.92
C VAL A 531 -5.12 18.69 -26.46
N ALA A 532 -5.94 18.11 -25.59
CA ALA A 532 -6.85 17.03 -25.97
C ALA A 532 -8.11 17.05 -25.11
N ASP A 533 -9.17 16.38 -25.58
CA ASP A 533 -10.33 16.10 -24.75
C ASP A 533 -9.99 14.96 -23.79
N ALA A 534 -9.99 15.28 -22.50
CA ALA A 534 -9.78 14.36 -21.39
C ALA A 534 -10.49 14.90 -20.12
N PRO A 535 -10.89 14.03 -19.18
CA PRO A 535 -11.39 14.49 -17.88
C PRO A 535 -10.34 15.31 -17.12
N PRO A 536 -10.70 16.48 -16.57
CA PRO A 536 -9.76 17.29 -15.82
C PRO A 536 -9.21 16.58 -14.57
N SER A 537 -7.92 16.77 -14.33
CA SER A 537 -7.19 16.22 -13.20
C SER A 537 -6.10 17.20 -12.77
N VAL A 538 -6.26 17.79 -11.59
CA VAL A 538 -5.31 18.73 -10.97
C VAL A 538 -4.72 18.10 -9.69
N PRO A 539 -3.57 18.58 -9.20
CA PRO A 539 -3.00 18.08 -7.95
C PRO A 539 -3.98 18.11 -6.79
N ARG A 540 -4.00 17.04 -5.99
CA ARG A 540 -4.90 16.90 -4.83
C ARG A 540 -4.37 17.57 -3.56
N ALA A 541 -3.04 17.64 -3.41
CA ALA A 541 -2.39 18.24 -2.26
C ALA A 541 -1.16 19.04 -2.71
N PRO A 542 -0.87 20.18 -2.06
CA PRO A 542 0.35 20.92 -2.30
C PRO A 542 1.56 20.10 -1.86
N GLY A 543 2.67 20.24 -2.58
CA GLY A 543 3.93 19.60 -2.23
C GLY A 543 5.12 20.43 -2.70
N ALA A 544 6.31 19.85 -2.60
CA ALA A 544 7.57 20.53 -2.85
C ALA A 544 7.82 20.87 -4.34
N TYR A 545 7.08 20.25 -5.26
CA TYR A 545 7.19 20.51 -6.68
C TYR A 545 6.20 21.59 -7.12
N ARG A 546 6.57 22.33 -8.17
CA ARG A 546 5.74 23.38 -8.74
C ARG A 546 5.82 23.35 -10.27
N LEU A 547 4.66 23.39 -10.93
CA LEU A 547 4.50 23.62 -12.36
C LEU A 547 4.06 25.05 -12.59
N VAL A 548 4.71 25.75 -13.53
CA VAL A 548 4.38 27.13 -13.89
C VAL A 548 4.35 27.29 -15.40
N GLY A 549 3.22 27.72 -15.95
CA GLY A 549 3.09 28.12 -17.35
C GLY A 549 3.27 29.61 -17.52
N ARG A 550 4.07 30.06 -18.49
CA ARG A 550 4.37 31.49 -18.72
C ARG A 550 4.16 31.96 -20.15
N THR A 551 3.94 33.26 -20.30
CA THR A 551 3.95 33.98 -21.58
C THR A 551 5.37 34.34 -22.04
N ALA A 552 5.51 34.89 -23.27
CA ALA A 552 6.79 35.39 -23.77
C ALA A 552 7.38 36.52 -22.91
N SER A 553 6.53 37.34 -22.30
CA SER A 553 6.92 38.43 -21.38
C SER A 553 7.30 37.92 -19.99
N GLY A 554 7.08 36.63 -19.70
CA GLY A 554 7.33 36.02 -18.40
C GLY A 554 6.15 36.07 -17.44
N ASP A 555 4.99 36.58 -17.85
CA ASP A 555 3.78 36.60 -17.02
C ASP A 555 3.27 35.18 -16.76
N GLU A 556 2.77 34.92 -15.55
CA GLU A 556 2.27 33.60 -15.15
C GLU A 556 0.83 33.38 -15.65
N LEU A 557 0.61 32.27 -16.35
CA LEU A 557 -0.72 31.83 -16.80
C LEU A 557 -1.36 30.84 -15.83
N PHE A 558 -0.55 29.99 -15.21
CA PHE A 558 -0.95 29.08 -14.14
C PHE A 558 0.25 28.72 -13.26
N SER A 559 0.00 28.44 -11.99
CA SER A 559 0.96 27.80 -11.09
C SER A 559 0.27 26.78 -10.19
N LEU A 560 0.86 25.59 -10.12
CA LEU A 560 0.36 24.46 -9.35
C LEU A 560 1.49 23.91 -8.49
N SER A 561 1.27 23.76 -7.19
CA SER A 561 2.18 23.07 -6.28
C SER A 561 1.65 21.66 -5.97
N PHE A 562 2.53 20.67 -5.94
CA PHE A 562 2.15 19.26 -5.81
C PHE A 562 3.29 18.37 -5.29
N GLY A 563 2.94 17.20 -4.76
CA GLY A 563 3.86 16.09 -4.54
C GLY A 563 3.86 15.15 -5.75
N MET A 564 5.02 14.59 -6.09
CA MET A 564 5.12 13.55 -7.13
C MET A 564 4.46 12.25 -6.63
N ASP A 565 3.87 11.49 -7.55
CA ASP A 565 3.54 10.10 -7.26
C ASP A 565 4.86 9.34 -7.11
N GLU A 566 5.10 8.80 -5.92
CA GLU A 566 6.28 7.97 -5.64
C GLU A 566 6.21 6.69 -6.46
N LEU A 567 7.31 6.34 -7.13
CA LEU A 567 7.43 5.08 -7.83
C LEU A 567 8.12 4.06 -6.92
N ALA A 568 7.55 2.87 -6.82
CA ALA A 568 8.22 1.74 -6.22
C ALA A 568 9.36 1.25 -7.13
N ASP A 569 10.31 0.47 -6.60
CA ASP A 569 11.41 -0.19 -7.32
C ASP A 569 12.48 0.68 -7.96
N VAL A 570 12.17 1.95 -8.19
CA VAL A 570 13.04 2.91 -8.84
C VAL A 570 13.01 4.24 -8.10
N ASP A 571 14.18 4.87 -7.97
CA ASP A 571 14.26 6.21 -7.40
C ASP A 571 13.60 7.22 -8.35
N GLY A 572 12.88 8.18 -7.80
CA GLY A 572 12.24 9.26 -8.55
C GLY A 572 10.74 9.35 -8.30
N GLY A 573 10.05 9.98 -9.23
CA GLY A 573 8.61 10.18 -9.13
C GLY A 573 8.01 10.60 -10.46
N SER A 574 6.69 10.47 -10.59
CA SER A 574 5.99 10.85 -11.82
C SER A 574 4.73 11.63 -11.52
N PHE A 575 4.20 12.31 -12.54
CA PHE A 575 2.88 12.91 -12.48
C PHE A 575 2.23 12.93 -13.86
N VAL A 576 0.89 12.90 -13.89
CA VAL A 576 0.09 13.14 -15.10
C VAL A 576 -1.13 13.99 -14.72
N PHE A 577 -1.20 15.20 -15.28
CA PHE A 577 -2.29 16.15 -15.06
C PHE A 577 -3.01 16.50 -16.36
N ALA A 578 -4.29 16.82 -16.24
CA ALA A 578 -5.14 17.29 -17.32
C ALA A 578 -5.77 18.61 -16.88
N LEU A 579 -5.12 19.74 -17.21
CA LEU A 579 -5.56 21.05 -16.75
C LEU A 579 -6.68 21.58 -17.65
N PRO A 580 -7.82 22.05 -17.11
CA PRO A 580 -8.83 22.73 -17.91
C PRO A 580 -8.21 23.88 -18.71
N VAL A 581 -8.33 23.84 -20.04
CA VAL A 581 -7.81 24.92 -20.89
C VAL A 581 -8.62 26.18 -20.68
N ARG A 582 -7.93 27.32 -20.62
CA ARG A 582 -8.50 28.67 -20.69
C ARG A 582 -8.18 29.27 -22.05
N ASP A 583 -9.15 29.96 -22.68
CA ASP A 583 -8.97 30.53 -24.02
C ASP A 583 -7.76 31.49 -24.09
N GLU A 584 -7.48 32.19 -23.00
CA GLU A 584 -6.33 33.10 -22.85
C GLU A 584 -4.97 32.40 -22.95
N TRP A 585 -4.89 31.07 -22.78
CA TRP A 585 -3.64 30.31 -22.91
C TRP A 585 -3.28 30.03 -24.37
N ALA A 586 -4.27 29.94 -25.25
CA ALA A 586 -4.08 29.60 -26.66
C ALA A 586 -3.21 30.67 -27.35
N GLY A 587 -2.02 30.28 -27.78
CA GLY A 587 -1.03 31.17 -28.39
C GLY A 587 -0.20 31.98 -27.38
N ALA A 588 -0.70 32.24 -26.17
CA ALA A 588 0.00 32.97 -25.12
C ALA A 588 1.00 32.10 -24.33
N LEU A 589 0.72 30.80 -24.14
CA LEU A 589 1.63 29.88 -23.46
C LEU A 589 2.90 29.66 -24.29
N GLN A 590 4.06 30.02 -23.71
CA GLN A 590 5.37 29.95 -24.37
C GLN A 590 6.36 29.02 -23.67
N SER A 591 6.23 28.84 -22.36
CA SER A 591 7.05 27.89 -21.62
C SER A 591 6.29 27.29 -20.44
N ILE A 592 6.70 26.09 -20.07
CA ILE A 592 6.25 25.38 -18.87
C ILE A 592 7.49 24.98 -18.08
N THR A 593 7.58 25.41 -16.84
CA THR A 593 8.69 25.10 -15.94
C THR A 593 8.20 24.18 -14.83
N LEU A 594 8.91 23.07 -14.64
CA LEU A 594 8.81 22.21 -13.46
C LEU A 594 9.99 22.53 -12.54
N SER A 595 9.72 22.86 -11.29
CA SER A 595 10.74 23.11 -10.26
C SER A 595 10.48 22.28 -9.00
N GLY A 596 11.53 21.81 -8.35
CA GLY A 596 11.49 21.06 -7.09
C GLY A 596 12.79 21.22 -6.28
N PRO A 597 12.92 20.49 -5.16
CA PRO A 597 14.10 20.56 -4.28
C PRO A 597 15.43 20.30 -4.99
N GLU A 598 15.42 19.45 -6.02
CA GLU A 598 16.61 18.98 -6.72
C GLU A 598 17.00 19.88 -7.91
N GLY A 599 16.10 20.76 -8.37
CA GLY A 599 16.35 21.64 -9.50
C GLY A 599 15.09 22.03 -10.27
N SER A 600 15.29 22.47 -11.51
CA SER A 600 14.18 22.83 -12.39
C SER A 600 14.48 22.51 -13.85
N THR A 601 13.44 22.19 -14.60
CA THR A 601 13.49 22.00 -16.06
C THR A 601 12.41 22.82 -16.72
N THR A 602 12.66 23.28 -17.94
CA THR A 602 11.70 24.08 -18.71
C THR A 602 11.53 23.50 -20.10
N MET A 603 10.28 23.38 -20.52
CA MET A 603 9.89 23.00 -21.87
C MET A 603 9.28 24.19 -22.59
N ASP A 604 9.67 24.37 -23.85
CA ASP A 604 9.17 25.42 -24.74
C ASP A 604 8.91 24.86 -26.16
N ARG A 605 8.65 25.75 -27.13
CA ARG A 605 8.41 25.38 -28.54
C ARG A 605 9.67 25.03 -29.33
N THR A 606 10.85 25.26 -28.76
CA THR A 606 12.15 25.03 -29.42
C THR A 606 12.77 23.69 -29.04
N THR A 607 12.21 23.02 -28.04
CA THR A 607 12.56 21.67 -27.64
C THR A 607 12.13 20.69 -28.75
N ASP A 608 13.03 20.40 -29.71
CA ASP A 608 12.77 19.60 -30.91
C ASP A 608 12.68 18.08 -30.61
N ARG A 609 11.79 17.70 -29.69
CA ARG A 609 11.48 16.31 -29.36
C ARG A 609 10.06 16.01 -29.84
N PRO A 610 9.86 15.53 -31.07
CA PRO A 610 8.53 15.23 -31.58
C PRO A 610 7.94 14.04 -30.82
N MET A 611 6.68 14.20 -30.41
CA MET A 611 5.88 13.13 -29.84
C MET A 611 4.50 13.13 -30.49
N ALA A 612 4.00 11.94 -30.81
CA ALA A 612 2.67 11.74 -31.38
C ALA A 612 1.85 10.79 -30.51
N ILE A 613 0.58 11.15 -30.26
CA ILE A 613 -0.43 10.28 -29.68
C ILE A 613 -1.47 9.98 -30.75
N LEU A 614 -1.68 8.70 -31.03
CA LEU A 614 -2.73 8.27 -31.95
C LEU A 614 -3.94 7.84 -31.14
N ARG A 615 -5.12 8.28 -31.55
CA ARG A 615 -6.40 7.92 -30.93
C ARG A 615 -7.34 7.33 -31.96
N ASP A 616 -8.13 6.36 -31.52
CA ASP A 616 -9.31 5.95 -32.26
C ASP A 616 -10.33 7.12 -32.28
N PRO A 617 -10.84 7.53 -33.45
CA PRO A 617 -11.71 8.70 -33.55
C PRO A 617 -13.11 8.44 -32.95
N ASP A 618 -13.55 7.18 -32.92
CA ASP A 618 -14.90 6.82 -32.49
C ASP A 618 -14.93 6.53 -30.98
N SER A 619 -14.00 5.73 -30.48
CA SER A 619 -13.92 5.37 -29.06
C SER A 619 -13.10 6.37 -28.23
N GLY A 620 -12.23 7.15 -28.87
CA GLY A 620 -11.30 8.04 -28.17
C GLY A 620 -10.12 7.30 -27.51
N GLN A 621 -10.01 5.98 -27.64
CA GLN A 621 -8.94 5.19 -27.05
C GLN A 621 -7.57 5.54 -27.63
N VAL A 622 -6.54 5.50 -26.79
CA VAL A 622 -5.15 5.70 -27.20
C VAL A 622 -4.66 4.44 -27.90
N ARG A 623 -4.12 4.57 -29.12
CA ARG A 623 -3.62 3.46 -29.96
C ARG A 623 -2.11 3.48 -30.14
N ALA A 624 -1.46 4.63 -29.97
CA ALA A 624 -0.02 4.72 -30.00
C ALA A 624 0.51 5.93 -29.22
N VAL A 625 1.71 5.80 -28.66
CA VAL A 625 2.52 6.89 -28.12
C VAL A 625 3.93 6.79 -28.68
N LEU A 626 4.23 7.60 -29.69
CA LEU A 626 5.44 7.51 -30.51
C LEU A 626 6.37 8.71 -30.28
N ARG A 627 7.68 8.49 -30.44
CA ARG A 627 8.73 9.51 -30.23
C ARG A 627 9.75 9.53 -31.37
N GLY A 628 10.35 10.69 -31.63
CA GLY A 628 11.55 10.81 -32.45
C GLY A 628 11.38 10.22 -33.86
N ALA A 629 12.30 9.34 -34.25
CA ALA A 629 12.33 8.73 -35.58
C ALA A 629 11.04 7.96 -35.94
N ASP A 630 10.34 7.37 -34.97
CA ASP A 630 9.08 6.67 -35.23
C ASP A 630 7.95 7.65 -35.59
N VAL A 631 7.98 8.88 -35.06
CA VAL A 631 7.07 9.96 -35.46
C VAL A 631 7.40 10.43 -36.87
N GLU A 632 8.68 10.59 -37.18
CA GLU A 632 9.14 10.97 -38.53
C GLU A 632 8.84 9.89 -39.58
N ALA A 633 8.95 8.62 -39.22
CA ALA A 633 8.58 7.51 -40.08
C ALA A 633 7.06 7.47 -40.34
N LEU A 634 6.25 7.79 -39.33
CA LEU A 634 4.79 7.85 -39.46
C LEU A 634 4.32 9.06 -40.29
N LEU A 635 4.92 10.23 -40.09
CA LEU A 635 4.42 11.51 -40.62
C LEU A 635 5.26 12.09 -41.78
N GLY A 636 6.38 11.45 -42.12
CA GLY A 636 7.39 11.99 -43.03
C GLY A 636 8.22 13.11 -42.40
N ALA A 637 9.29 13.54 -43.09
CA ALA A 637 10.22 14.59 -42.61
C ALA A 637 9.61 16.01 -42.49
N ALA A 638 8.32 16.17 -42.81
CA ALA A 638 7.63 17.46 -42.86
C ALA A 638 6.27 17.37 -42.14
N ALA A 639 6.25 17.51 -40.82
CA ALA A 639 5.00 17.68 -40.09
C ALA A 639 5.15 18.74 -38.97
N HIS A 640 4.54 19.90 -39.22
CA HIS A 640 4.13 20.86 -38.19
C HIS A 640 2.96 20.30 -37.36
N PRO A 641 2.68 20.81 -36.14
CA PRO A 641 1.61 20.31 -35.27
C PRO A 641 0.24 20.43 -35.96
N VAL A 642 -0.33 19.30 -36.38
CA VAL A 642 -1.66 19.23 -37.00
C VAL A 642 -2.32 17.95 -36.52
N GLU A 643 -3.62 18.05 -36.21
CA GLU A 643 -4.47 16.90 -36.02
C GLU A 643 -4.68 16.22 -37.39
N LEU A 644 -3.99 15.11 -37.65
CA LEU A 644 -4.06 14.40 -38.94
C LEU A 644 -4.84 13.10 -38.78
N THR A 645 -5.69 12.76 -39.74
CA THR A 645 -6.25 11.41 -39.85
C THR A 645 -5.30 10.56 -40.68
N VAL A 646 -4.53 9.68 -40.03
CA VAL A 646 -3.68 8.68 -40.72
C VAL A 646 -4.30 7.31 -40.48
N ALA A 647 -4.62 6.57 -41.55
CA ALA A 647 -5.24 5.25 -41.49
C ALA A 647 -6.53 5.16 -40.62
N SER A 648 -7.35 6.22 -40.64
CA SER A 648 -8.58 6.37 -39.83
C SER A 648 -8.36 6.63 -38.33
N GLN A 649 -7.17 7.04 -37.88
CA GLN A 649 -6.89 7.43 -36.49
C GLN A 649 -6.65 8.94 -36.35
N LYS A 650 -7.09 9.55 -35.24
CA LYS A 650 -6.80 10.95 -34.88
C LYS A 650 -5.39 11.06 -34.30
N VAL A 651 -4.50 11.78 -34.98
CA VAL A 651 -3.11 12.00 -34.54
C VAL A 651 -3.00 13.33 -33.80
N LEU A 652 -2.54 13.32 -32.56
CA LEU A 652 -2.09 14.52 -31.85
C LEU A 652 -0.57 14.59 -31.97
N LEU A 653 -0.03 15.69 -32.50
CA LEU A 653 1.42 15.91 -32.67
C LEU A 653 1.85 17.18 -31.95
N THR A 654 2.97 17.10 -31.23
CA THR A 654 3.57 18.27 -30.56
C THR A 654 5.11 18.16 -30.56
N ARG A 655 5.78 19.31 -30.43
CA ARG A 655 7.22 19.45 -30.21
C ARG A 655 7.42 20.34 -28.98
N GLY A 656 7.38 19.73 -27.80
CA GLY A 656 7.36 20.45 -26.52
C GLY A 656 5.96 20.94 -26.15
N ILE A 657 5.63 22.20 -26.44
CA ILE A 657 4.28 22.75 -26.15
C ILE A 657 3.42 22.92 -27.42
N PRO A 658 2.08 22.75 -27.33
CA PRO A 658 1.18 22.93 -28.47
C PRO A 658 1.26 24.34 -29.04
N ASP A 659 1.42 24.44 -30.36
CA ASP A 659 1.30 25.70 -31.09
C ASP A 659 -0.16 26.12 -31.23
N ALA A 660 -0.42 27.32 -31.75
CA ALA A 660 -1.76 27.86 -31.91
C ALA A 660 -2.71 26.97 -32.74
N ALA A 661 -2.20 26.08 -33.61
CA ALA A 661 -3.01 25.12 -34.36
C ALA A 661 -3.42 23.92 -33.47
N GLY A 662 -2.54 23.45 -32.58
CA GLY A 662 -2.88 22.46 -31.55
C GLY A 662 -3.97 22.91 -30.56
N TRP A 663 -4.22 24.22 -30.45
CA TRP A 663 -5.35 24.78 -29.69
C TRP A 663 -6.63 24.98 -30.53
N ARG A 664 -6.69 24.57 -31.80
CA ARG A 664 -7.92 24.62 -32.63
C ARG A 664 -8.70 23.32 -32.51
N ARG A 665 -10.03 23.39 -32.57
CA ARG A 665 -10.91 22.21 -32.51
C ARG A 665 -10.88 21.43 -33.81
#